data_AF-A0AA39V0Y3-F1
#
_entry.id   AF-A0AA39V0Y3-F1
#
_cell.length_a   1.000
_cell.length_b   1.000
_cell.length_c   1.000
_cell.angle_alpha   90.00
_cell.angle_beta   90.00
_cell.angle_gamma   90.00
#
_symmetry.space_group_name_H-M   'P 1'
#
loop_
_entity.id
_entity.type
_entity.pdbx_description
1 polymer ?
#
loop_
_entity_poly.entity_id
_entity_poly.type
_entity_poly.pdbx_seq_one_letter_code
_entity_poly.pdbx_strand_id
1 'polypeptide(L)'
;MPPIKNLNQSPFDRILGFPDAPDIETWTADWWTIMDRHTKARYNPEAPIPFHHFRSQSASVFEETTTEDVVLEFIHFRRFTANNQLRRSCRIVDVITEEDFEKNWLALSAEEQERHFLSGLCMAEKNTTYVTFIRSKADCPELNRDEVMRDGGQGFLDLMRQFVLPDNTNAPTQPHIMVNSRFDEMIGFKEDDSHKERLAQLSMARMIRSEYIATFVMAVVMSYKGITPEITVFTTEHSKTKSTLKNNSKMFDDMMGKAASKRFKKDEIKRRKEMKLHCQRCLKVEDKAKDGKMTVCSRCKSIGREIRYCSRDCQVADWKQHKIGCGKPLDISAAFDDIHLKDSDSNTKRPDIPTCPPSHRRSPHVIRLIEYLEQTPKHDYVVETIFGRGDIFGIKLDEVPGAVAFIHMRNMLFTSSGPGVEGALLYVYRVLQTYAQGGSRERSVQEQLKREYGEPLWNRMQALVRRGPPFSVPEVSRKDVDATIKAFKQLKRFTTQLGSYTIGTGAIANLGLQVGPQKDICVMVRFPEDAMPPPCILVPIPNPAPRVPARNAIGPNFNLPEPRHFDDFDYYEYVDLAQQKKYLQVCPHADYILWSSDGIPLAFTYTDMRFAMAFLHYRHRLFENGPYDHDALAYLIMALRPAVRGKIPESVLLAQLESEYHPGYVETVKACIKVRPSDGKEVYHRRDGKVFELGEIPADKSLMGKIMEQLEESGRFGDLLGRVSLDR
;
A
#
# COMPACT_ATOMS: atom_id res chain seq x y z
N MET A 1 -31.37 36.60 -40.90
CA MET A 1 -31.13 35.40 -40.08
C MET A 1 -31.60 34.18 -40.87
N PRO A 2 -30.77 33.14 -41.05
CA PRO A 2 -31.22 31.90 -41.66
C PRO A 2 -32.29 31.22 -40.79
N PRO A 3 -33.20 30.42 -41.38
CA PRO A 3 -34.25 29.73 -40.64
C PRO A 3 -33.65 28.75 -39.62
N ILE A 4 -34.15 28.84 -38.39
CA ILE A 4 -33.75 28.05 -37.22
C ILE A 4 -34.18 26.60 -37.44
N LYS A 5 -33.24 25.68 -37.68
CA LYS A 5 -33.55 24.28 -37.98
C LYS A 5 -33.79 23.39 -36.76
N ASN A 6 -33.56 23.85 -35.52
CA ASN A 6 -33.70 22.99 -34.34
C ASN A 6 -34.38 23.71 -33.14
N LEU A 7 -35.68 23.43 -32.93
CA LEU A 7 -36.53 24.04 -31.89
C LEU A 7 -36.34 23.44 -30.47
N ASN A 8 -35.44 22.46 -30.33
CA ASN A 8 -35.21 21.73 -29.07
C ASN A 8 -33.99 22.18 -28.26
N GLN A 9 -33.13 23.06 -28.78
CA GLN A 9 -31.99 23.59 -28.05
C GLN A 9 -32.43 24.55 -26.94
N SER A 10 -31.80 24.44 -25.76
CA SER A 10 -32.01 25.35 -24.64
C SER A 10 -31.62 26.77 -25.08
N PRO A 11 -32.34 27.83 -24.66
CA PRO A 11 -31.91 29.19 -24.98
C PRO A 11 -30.53 29.55 -24.40
N PHE A 12 -30.07 28.85 -23.37
CA PHE A 12 -28.69 28.98 -22.89
C PHE A 12 -27.67 28.50 -23.93
N ASP A 13 -27.99 27.49 -24.73
CA ASP A 13 -27.14 27.02 -25.83
C ASP A 13 -27.00 28.09 -26.93
N ARG A 14 -27.95 29.03 -27.03
CA ARG A 14 -27.86 30.16 -27.96
C ARG A 14 -26.92 31.26 -27.47
N ILE A 15 -26.77 31.41 -26.15
CA ILE A 15 -25.93 32.45 -25.54
C ILE A 15 -24.52 31.93 -25.29
N LEU A 16 -24.39 30.67 -24.90
CA LEU A 16 -23.14 30.05 -24.46
C LEU A 16 -22.64 28.93 -25.38
N GLY A 17 -23.51 28.39 -26.24
CA GLY A 17 -23.18 27.25 -27.11
C GLY A 17 -22.54 27.64 -28.43
N PHE A 18 -22.29 26.61 -29.23
CA PHE A 18 -21.63 26.69 -30.54
C PHE A 18 -22.70 26.46 -31.61
N PRO A 19 -23.17 27.50 -32.30
CA PRO A 19 -24.37 27.40 -33.16
C PRO A 19 -24.16 26.51 -34.40
N ASP A 20 -22.92 26.24 -34.76
CA ASP A 20 -22.52 25.32 -35.83
C ASP A 20 -22.34 23.87 -35.35
N ALA A 21 -22.40 23.60 -34.04
CA ALA A 21 -22.34 22.25 -33.52
C ALA A 21 -23.67 21.51 -33.80
N PRO A 22 -23.63 20.34 -34.46
CA PRO A 22 -24.83 19.55 -34.68
C PRO A 22 -25.35 18.95 -33.37
N ASP A 23 -26.46 18.22 -33.43
CA ASP A 23 -27.00 17.58 -32.23
C ASP A 23 -26.14 16.38 -31.82
N ILE A 24 -25.73 16.32 -30.54
CA ILE A 24 -24.82 15.28 -30.06
C ILE A 24 -25.46 13.89 -30.05
N GLU A 25 -26.79 13.77 -29.95
CA GLU A 25 -27.44 12.45 -29.92
C GLU A 25 -27.52 11.83 -31.31
N THR A 26 -27.74 12.66 -32.32
CA THR A 26 -27.97 12.22 -33.71
C THR A 26 -26.73 12.27 -34.59
N TRP A 27 -25.79 13.18 -34.30
CA TRP A 27 -24.59 13.42 -35.13
C TRP A 27 -23.33 13.53 -34.25
N THR A 28 -23.14 12.60 -33.31
CA THR A 28 -22.06 12.63 -32.30
C THR A 28 -20.67 12.85 -32.91
N ALA A 29 -20.34 12.20 -34.03
CA ALA A 29 -19.01 12.30 -34.66
C ALA A 29 -18.75 13.68 -35.28
N ASP A 30 -19.73 14.23 -36.00
CA ASP A 30 -19.66 15.59 -36.54
C ASP A 30 -19.62 16.61 -35.41
N TRP A 31 -20.40 16.38 -34.34
CA TRP A 31 -20.37 17.19 -33.13
C TRP A 31 -18.98 17.22 -32.52
N TRP A 32 -18.34 16.06 -32.34
CA TRP A 32 -17.00 16.00 -31.77
C TRP A 32 -15.99 16.75 -32.64
N THR A 33 -16.04 16.57 -33.96
CA THR A 33 -15.17 17.26 -34.91
C THR A 33 -15.32 18.79 -34.83
N ILE A 34 -16.54 19.29 -34.75
CA ILE A 34 -16.83 20.72 -34.61
C ILE A 34 -16.34 21.24 -33.25
N MET A 35 -16.62 20.51 -32.17
CA MET A 35 -16.21 20.90 -30.82
C MET A 35 -14.70 20.88 -30.63
N ASP A 36 -13.99 19.96 -31.25
CA ASP A 36 -12.52 19.94 -31.26
C ASP A 36 -11.94 21.16 -31.94
N ARG A 37 -12.51 21.59 -33.07
CA ARG A 37 -12.11 22.83 -33.75
C ARG A 37 -12.29 24.04 -32.83
N HIS A 38 -13.44 24.16 -32.18
CA HIS A 38 -13.70 25.24 -31.22
C HIS A 38 -12.76 25.18 -30.03
N THR A 39 -12.52 24.00 -29.48
CA THR A 39 -11.60 23.80 -28.35
C THR A 39 -10.18 24.22 -28.75
N LYS A 40 -9.67 23.75 -29.89
CA LYS A 40 -8.35 24.13 -30.41
C LYS A 40 -8.23 25.64 -30.62
N ALA A 41 -9.24 26.29 -31.18
CA ALA A 41 -9.25 27.74 -31.36
C ALA A 41 -9.22 28.49 -30.01
N ARG A 42 -10.00 28.03 -29.01
CA ARG A 42 -10.04 28.63 -27.66
C ARG A 42 -8.73 28.48 -26.89
N TYR A 43 -8.06 27.34 -27.07
CA TYR A 43 -6.82 26.99 -26.39
C TYR A 43 -5.56 27.34 -27.19
N ASN A 44 -5.69 27.98 -28.35
CA ASN A 44 -4.54 28.51 -29.07
C ASN A 44 -3.85 29.61 -28.22
N PRO A 45 -2.58 29.44 -27.81
CA PRO A 45 -1.87 30.43 -27.00
C PRO A 45 -1.65 31.76 -27.74
N GLU A 46 -1.61 31.74 -29.07
CA GLU A 46 -1.44 32.94 -29.92
C GLU A 46 -2.73 33.73 -30.10
N ALA A 47 -3.88 33.09 -29.88
CA ALA A 47 -5.17 33.77 -29.99
C ALA A 47 -5.45 34.63 -28.74
N PRO A 48 -6.21 35.73 -28.88
CA PRO A 48 -6.73 36.45 -27.72
C PRO A 48 -7.53 35.52 -26.81
N ILE A 49 -7.36 35.67 -25.49
CA ILE A 49 -8.08 34.83 -24.52
C ILE A 49 -9.60 35.01 -24.73
N PRO A 50 -10.35 33.94 -25.04
CA PRO A 50 -11.78 34.01 -25.31
C PRO A 50 -12.59 34.66 -24.18
N PHE A 51 -13.72 35.28 -24.53
CA PHE A 51 -14.65 35.79 -23.53
C PHE A 51 -15.20 34.66 -22.64
N HIS A 52 -15.11 34.89 -21.33
CA HIS A 52 -15.76 34.10 -20.30
C HIS A 52 -16.53 35.04 -19.39
N HIS A 53 -17.77 34.67 -19.03
CA HIS A 53 -18.65 35.57 -18.29
C HIS A 53 -18.17 35.88 -16.87
N PHE A 54 -17.38 35.00 -16.23
CA PHE A 54 -16.72 35.30 -14.96
C PHE A 54 -15.51 36.23 -15.07
N ARG A 55 -14.84 36.26 -16.23
CA ARG A 55 -13.61 37.02 -16.39
C ARG A 55 -13.92 38.51 -16.40
N SER A 56 -13.13 39.28 -15.67
CA SER A 56 -13.26 40.74 -15.53
C SER A 56 -14.53 41.23 -14.83
N GLN A 57 -15.28 40.35 -14.16
CA GLN A 57 -16.37 40.78 -13.28
C GLN A 57 -15.82 41.43 -12.01
N SER A 58 -16.55 42.42 -11.48
CA SER A 58 -16.22 43.07 -10.20
C SER A 58 -16.45 42.10 -9.04
N ALA A 59 -15.76 42.32 -7.92
CA ALA A 59 -15.97 41.54 -6.69
C ALA A 59 -17.45 41.57 -6.24
N SER A 60 -18.11 42.73 -6.38
CA SER A 60 -19.52 42.90 -6.01
C SER A 60 -20.46 41.93 -6.73
N VAL A 61 -20.19 41.57 -7.99
CA VAL A 61 -21.01 40.59 -8.72
C VAL A 61 -20.92 39.22 -8.06
N PHE A 62 -19.73 38.84 -7.58
CA PHE A 62 -19.54 37.58 -6.86
C PHE A 62 -20.16 37.63 -5.46
N GLU A 63 -20.06 38.74 -4.75
CA GLU A 63 -20.70 38.95 -3.44
C GLU A 63 -22.23 38.85 -3.54
N GLU A 64 -22.83 39.49 -4.55
CA GLU A 64 -24.28 39.46 -4.78
C GLU A 64 -24.80 38.07 -5.16
N THR A 65 -23.98 37.27 -5.86
CA THR A 65 -24.38 35.94 -6.34
C THR A 65 -24.02 34.80 -5.37
N THR A 66 -23.03 35.00 -4.48
CA THR A 66 -22.58 33.99 -3.52
C THR A 66 -23.40 34.03 -2.23
N THR A 67 -24.68 33.65 -2.35
CA THR A 67 -25.57 33.51 -1.19
C THR A 67 -25.18 32.31 -0.30
N GLU A 68 -25.72 32.22 0.92
CA GLU A 68 -25.49 31.06 1.81
C GLU A 68 -25.85 29.72 1.15
N ASP A 69 -26.90 29.69 0.32
CA ASP A 69 -27.32 28.48 -0.42
C ASP A 69 -26.27 28.07 -1.46
N VAL A 70 -25.62 29.04 -2.11
CA VAL A 70 -24.53 28.80 -3.07
C VAL A 70 -23.27 28.31 -2.36
N VAL A 71 -22.92 28.90 -1.20
CA VAL A 71 -21.81 28.40 -0.37
C VAL A 71 -22.05 26.95 0.06
N LEU A 72 -23.28 26.63 0.47
CA LEU A 72 -23.66 25.27 0.82
C LEU A 72 -23.57 24.31 -0.36
N GLU A 73 -23.96 24.75 -1.56
CA GLU A 73 -23.81 23.98 -2.81
C GLU A 73 -22.33 23.71 -3.11
N PHE A 74 -21.44 24.69 -2.94
CA PHE A 74 -19.99 24.50 -3.13
C PHE A 74 -19.43 23.47 -2.15
N ILE A 75 -19.77 23.58 -0.86
CA ILE A 75 -19.35 22.61 0.16
C ILE A 75 -19.81 21.20 -0.22
N HIS A 76 -21.08 21.04 -0.59
CA HIS A 76 -21.61 19.71 -0.92
C HIS A 76 -21.02 19.16 -2.21
N PHE A 77 -20.88 19.98 -3.24
CA PHE A 77 -20.27 19.54 -4.49
C PHE A 77 -18.83 19.10 -4.27
N ARG A 78 -18.01 19.87 -3.52
CA ARG A 78 -16.66 19.45 -3.11
C ARG A 78 -16.66 18.08 -2.45
N ARG A 79 -17.56 17.86 -1.49
CA ARG A 79 -17.71 16.56 -0.81
C ARG A 79 -18.08 15.43 -1.78
N PHE A 80 -19.02 15.67 -2.69
CA PHE A 80 -19.39 14.68 -3.70
C PHE A 80 -18.25 14.38 -4.66
N THR A 81 -17.55 15.39 -5.13
CA THR A 81 -16.38 15.26 -5.99
C THR A 81 -15.32 14.38 -5.32
N ALA A 82 -14.95 14.67 -4.07
CA ALA A 82 -13.99 13.83 -3.34
C ALA A 82 -14.45 12.37 -3.21
N ASN A 83 -15.71 12.14 -2.83
CA ASN A 83 -16.26 10.79 -2.72
C ASN A 83 -16.30 10.06 -4.08
N ASN A 84 -16.73 10.76 -5.13
CA ASN A 84 -16.79 10.22 -6.47
C ASN A 84 -15.39 9.90 -6.99
N GLN A 85 -14.39 10.73 -6.70
CA GLN A 85 -13.00 10.46 -7.04
C GLN A 85 -12.49 9.18 -6.39
N LEU A 86 -12.82 8.93 -5.12
CA LEU A 86 -12.53 7.65 -4.48
C LEU A 86 -13.16 6.48 -5.23
N ARG A 87 -14.48 6.54 -5.45
CA ARG A 87 -15.21 5.46 -6.15
C ARG A 87 -14.71 5.21 -7.56
N ARG A 88 -14.42 6.27 -8.31
CA ARG A 88 -13.84 6.21 -9.66
C ARG A 88 -12.45 5.63 -9.63
N SER A 89 -11.61 6.07 -8.69
CA SER A 89 -10.25 5.54 -8.52
C SER A 89 -10.27 4.04 -8.22
N CYS A 90 -11.07 3.57 -7.26
CA CYS A 90 -11.25 2.14 -7.01
C CYS A 90 -11.68 1.40 -8.28
N ARG A 91 -12.68 1.92 -9.00
CA ARG A 91 -13.18 1.28 -10.23
C ARG A 91 -12.13 1.24 -11.34
N ILE A 92 -11.35 2.31 -11.51
CA ILE A 92 -10.25 2.36 -12.47
C ILE A 92 -9.16 1.36 -12.09
N VAL A 93 -8.81 1.26 -10.81
CA VAL A 93 -7.88 0.23 -10.31
C VAL A 93 -8.41 -1.16 -10.63
N ASP A 94 -9.66 -1.48 -10.32
CA ASP A 94 -10.29 -2.77 -10.71
C ASP A 94 -10.14 -3.07 -12.20
N VAL A 95 -10.52 -2.11 -13.05
CA VAL A 95 -10.48 -2.27 -14.51
C VAL A 95 -9.05 -2.53 -15.00
N ILE A 96 -8.08 -1.75 -14.53
CA ILE A 96 -6.68 -1.86 -14.95
C ILE A 96 -6.06 -3.16 -14.45
N THR A 97 -6.28 -3.53 -13.18
CA THR A 97 -5.56 -4.65 -12.56
C THR A 97 -6.20 -6.01 -12.85
N GLU A 98 -7.53 -6.10 -12.92
CA GLU A 98 -8.21 -7.40 -13.00
C GLU A 98 -8.53 -7.83 -14.44
N GLU A 99 -8.62 -6.92 -15.41
CA GLU A 99 -9.13 -7.23 -16.76
C GLU A 99 -8.10 -7.05 -17.86
N ASP A 100 -6.83 -6.83 -17.50
CA ASP A 100 -5.74 -6.48 -18.44
C ASP A 100 -6.19 -5.36 -19.40
N PHE A 101 -7.00 -4.43 -18.88
CA PHE A 101 -7.75 -3.45 -19.68
C PHE A 101 -6.83 -2.63 -20.57
N GLU A 102 -5.66 -2.23 -20.07
CA GLU A 102 -4.70 -1.42 -20.83
C GLU A 102 -4.26 -2.13 -22.11
N LYS A 103 -3.93 -3.42 -22.01
CA LYS A 103 -3.53 -4.23 -23.16
C LYS A 103 -4.69 -4.43 -24.13
N ASN A 104 -5.87 -4.77 -23.60
CA ASN A 104 -7.06 -5.01 -24.43
C ASN A 104 -7.54 -3.73 -25.13
N TRP A 105 -7.45 -2.59 -24.44
CA TRP A 105 -7.76 -1.26 -24.97
C TRP A 105 -6.84 -0.87 -26.12
N LEU A 106 -5.53 -1.05 -25.95
CA LEU A 106 -4.54 -0.77 -27.00
C LEU A 106 -4.62 -1.76 -28.18
N ALA A 107 -5.23 -2.92 -27.98
CA ALA A 107 -5.47 -3.89 -29.05
C ALA A 107 -6.72 -3.58 -29.89
N LEU A 108 -7.60 -2.68 -29.43
CA LEU A 108 -8.75 -2.23 -30.21
C LEU A 108 -8.29 -1.45 -31.45
N SER A 109 -9.07 -1.55 -32.52
CA SER A 109 -8.92 -0.66 -33.67
C SER A 109 -9.26 0.79 -33.30
N ALA A 110 -8.72 1.74 -34.07
CA ALA A 110 -9.03 3.16 -33.89
C ALA A 110 -10.55 3.44 -33.96
N GLU A 111 -11.26 2.73 -34.83
CA GLU A 111 -12.71 2.85 -35.00
C GLU A 111 -13.48 2.37 -33.76
N GLU A 112 -13.04 1.26 -33.14
CA GLU A 112 -13.63 0.76 -31.89
C GLU A 112 -13.38 1.69 -30.71
N GLN A 113 -12.16 2.21 -30.57
CA GLN A 113 -11.82 3.21 -29.55
C GLN A 113 -12.68 4.47 -29.72
N GLU A 114 -12.78 4.99 -30.96
CA GLU A 114 -13.60 6.15 -31.30
C GLU A 114 -15.07 5.94 -30.97
N ARG A 115 -15.64 4.76 -31.26
CA ARG A 115 -17.02 4.43 -30.88
C ARG A 115 -17.24 4.57 -29.36
N HIS A 116 -16.30 4.10 -28.54
CA HIS A 116 -16.38 4.23 -27.09
C HIS A 116 -16.23 5.68 -26.62
N PHE A 117 -15.37 6.47 -27.27
CA PHE A 117 -15.24 7.91 -27.01
C PHE A 117 -16.51 8.70 -27.34
N LEU A 118 -17.12 8.43 -28.49
CA LEU A 118 -18.39 9.06 -28.87
C LEU A 118 -19.50 8.74 -27.86
N SER A 119 -19.60 7.47 -27.45
CA SER A 119 -20.50 7.05 -26.37
C SER A 119 -20.21 7.81 -25.08
N GLY A 120 -18.93 7.93 -24.70
CA GLY A 120 -18.48 8.65 -23.51
C GLY A 120 -18.86 10.13 -23.52
N LEU A 121 -18.64 10.82 -24.65
CA LEU A 121 -18.97 12.24 -24.84
C LEU A 121 -20.49 12.47 -24.78
N CYS A 122 -21.25 11.64 -25.50
CA CYS A 122 -22.71 11.71 -25.50
C CYS A 122 -23.26 11.59 -24.07
N MET A 123 -22.71 10.67 -23.28
CA MET A 123 -23.10 10.49 -21.88
C MET A 123 -22.64 11.65 -20.99
N ALA A 124 -21.41 12.13 -21.14
CA ALA A 124 -20.89 13.25 -20.35
C ALA A 124 -21.71 14.54 -20.56
N GLU A 125 -22.05 14.87 -21.80
CA GLU A 125 -22.91 16.03 -22.10
C GLU A 125 -24.29 15.91 -21.47
N LYS A 126 -24.94 14.74 -21.59
CA LYS A 126 -26.26 14.49 -20.97
C LYS A 126 -26.26 14.66 -19.46
N ASN A 127 -25.12 14.39 -18.82
CA ASN A 127 -24.97 14.43 -17.37
C ASN A 127 -24.47 15.78 -16.84
N THR A 128 -24.11 16.70 -17.73
CA THR A 128 -23.56 18.00 -17.34
C THR A 128 -24.68 18.90 -16.83
N THR A 129 -24.68 19.15 -15.53
CA THR A 129 -25.75 19.89 -14.85
C THR A 129 -25.41 21.36 -14.58
N TYR A 130 -24.17 21.77 -14.87
CA TYR A 130 -23.58 23.06 -14.51
C TYR A 130 -23.01 23.81 -15.73
N VAL A 131 -23.81 23.92 -16.80
CA VAL A 131 -23.46 24.63 -18.05
C VAL A 131 -23.14 26.10 -17.87
N THR A 132 -23.49 26.69 -16.72
CA THR A 132 -23.11 28.06 -16.37
C THR A 132 -21.65 28.17 -15.98
N PHE A 133 -20.99 27.10 -15.50
CA PHE A 133 -19.61 27.17 -15.03
C PHE A 133 -18.59 26.74 -16.08
N ILE A 134 -19.01 25.89 -17.03
CA ILE A 134 -18.17 25.37 -18.10
C ILE A 134 -18.95 25.30 -19.41
N ARG A 135 -18.26 25.45 -20.54
CA ARG A 135 -18.79 25.20 -21.90
C ARG A 135 -18.59 23.73 -22.32
N SER A 136 -18.82 22.81 -21.38
CA SER A 136 -18.65 21.36 -21.54
C SER A 136 -17.35 20.97 -22.27
N LYS A 137 -17.43 20.16 -23.33
CA LYS A 137 -16.28 19.73 -24.14
C LYS A 137 -15.37 20.86 -24.64
N ALA A 138 -15.92 22.05 -24.93
CA ALA A 138 -15.12 23.16 -25.45
C ALA A 138 -14.11 23.75 -24.46
N ASP A 139 -14.27 23.44 -23.17
CA ASP A 139 -13.35 23.83 -22.12
C ASP A 139 -12.43 22.67 -21.70
N CYS A 140 -12.44 21.54 -22.42
CA CYS A 140 -11.71 20.32 -22.08
C CYS A 140 -10.81 19.86 -23.25
N PRO A 141 -9.66 20.53 -23.49
CA PRO A 141 -8.72 20.17 -24.55
C PRO A 141 -8.14 18.76 -24.38
N GLU A 142 -8.09 18.25 -23.16
CA GLU A 142 -7.64 16.87 -22.84
C GLU A 142 -8.56 15.81 -23.46
N LEU A 143 -9.76 16.19 -23.88
CA LEU A 143 -10.73 15.33 -24.54
C LEU A 143 -10.71 15.47 -26.07
N ASN A 144 -9.83 16.30 -26.63
CA ASN A 144 -9.68 16.38 -28.08
C ASN A 144 -9.30 15.01 -28.65
N ARG A 145 -9.79 14.70 -29.86
CA ARG A 145 -9.57 13.42 -30.54
C ARG A 145 -8.10 13.06 -30.58
N ASP A 146 -7.26 14.00 -31.01
CA ASP A 146 -5.81 13.80 -31.14
C ASP A 146 -5.15 13.51 -29.78
N GLU A 147 -5.68 14.05 -28.68
CA GLU A 147 -5.16 13.83 -27.33
C GLU A 147 -5.54 12.46 -26.80
N VAL A 148 -6.81 12.05 -26.92
CA VAL A 148 -7.28 10.74 -26.39
C VAL A 148 -6.85 9.57 -27.28
N MET A 149 -6.69 9.79 -28.59
CA MET A 149 -6.21 8.79 -29.57
C MET A 149 -4.68 8.73 -29.66
N ARG A 150 -3.94 9.61 -28.98
CA ARG A 150 -2.48 9.69 -29.05
C ARG A 150 -1.84 8.32 -28.83
N ASP A 151 -0.87 7.99 -29.68
CA ASP A 151 -0.11 6.73 -29.67
C ASP A 151 -0.99 5.47 -29.64
N GLY A 152 -2.07 5.46 -30.44
CA GLY A 152 -2.97 4.30 -30.54
C GLY A 152 -3.90 4.14 -29.33
N GLY A 153 -4.29 5.25 -28.70
CA GLY A 153 -5.19 5.27 -27.54
C GLY A 153 -4.49 5.32 -26.18
N GLN A 154 -3.16 5.42 -26.16
CA GLN A 154 -2.37 5.63 -24.93
C GLN A 154 -2.76 6.93 -24.22
N GLY A 155 -3.09 7.98 -24.97
CA GLY A 155 -3.52 9.27 -24.40
C GLY A 155 -4.75 9.15 -23.49
N PHE A 156 -5.71 8.28 -23.82
CA PHE A 156 -6.83 7.98 -22.94
C PHE A 156 -6.40 7.24 -21.66
N LEU A 157 -5.50 6.27 -21.76
CA LEU A 157 -4.98 5.58 -20.57
C LEU A 157 -4.24 6.54 -19.64
N ASP A 158 -3.45 7.47 -20.21
CA ASP A 158 -2.77 8.51 -19.44
C ASP A 158 -3.77 9.42 -18.73
N LEU A 159 -4.82 9.87 -19.42
CA LEU A 159 -5.91 10.65 -18.84
C LEU A 159 -6.66 9.87 -17.74
N MET A 160 -6.97 8.60 -17.98
CA MET A 160 -7.65 7.75 -16.99
C MET A 160 -6.81 7.59 -15.73
N ARG A 161 -5.49 7.35 -15.88
CA ARG A 161 -4.57 7.27 -14.75
C ARG A 161 -4.56 8.57 -13.95
N GLN A 162 -4.86 9.74 -14.55
CA GLN A 162 -5.01 11.02 -13.82
C GLN A 162 -6.11 11.02 -12.75
N PHE A 163 -7.08 10.12 -12.81
CA PHE A 163 -8.14 10.00 -11.81
C PHE A 163 -7.89 8.92 -10.74
N VAL A 164 -6.74 8.24 -10.79
CA VAL A 164 -6.35 7.26 -9.77
C VAL A 164 -5.73 7.99 -8.58
N LEU A 165 -6.38 7.92 -7.42
CA LEU A 165 -5.90 8.53 -6.19
C LEU A 165 -4.62 7.84 -5.69
N PRO A 166 -3.72 8.55 -5.01
CA PRO A 166 -2.55 7.93 -4.38
C PRO A 166 -2.89 6.92 -3.26
N ASP A 167 -4.11 7.02 -2.72
CA ASP A 167 -4.63 6.19 -1.64
C ASP A 167 -6.15 5.99 -1.81
N ASN A 168 -6.57 4.73 -1.98
CA ASN A 168 -7.98 4.33 -2.14
C ASN A 168 -8.65 3.90 -0.84
N THR A 169 -7.98 4.09 0.31
CA THR A 169 -8.57 3.73 1.61
C THR A 169 -9.58 4.77 2.10
N ASN A 170 -9.45 6.02 1.65
CA ASN A 170 -10.26 7.14 2.12
C ASN A 170 -10.46 8.16 0.99
N ALA A 171 -11.60 8.86 1.02
CA ALA A 171 -11.82 9.97 0.12
C ALA A 171 -10.77 11.07 0.40
N PRO A 172 -10.28 11.76 -0.65
CA PRO A 172 -9.30 12.81 -0.45
C PRO A 172 -9.94 13.98 0.31
N THR A 173 -9.19 14.61 1.21
CA THR A 173 -9.69 15.77 1.98
C THR A 173 -9.90 16.99 1.09
N GLN A 174 -9.20 17.06 -0.03
CA GLN A 174 -9.38 18.07 -1.06
C GLN A 174 -9.64 17.36 -2.39
N PRO A 175 -10.65 17.76 -3.16
CA PRO A 175 -10.88 17.14 -4.46
C PRO A 175 -9.68 17.37 -5.38
N HIS A 176 -9.29 16.36 -6.14
CA HIS A 176 -8.29 16.50 -7.18
C HIS A 176 -8.83 17.39 -8.30
N ILE A 177 -8.12 18.49 -8.59
CA ILE A 177 -8.48 19.44 -9.65
C ILE A 177 -7.45 19.29 -10.77
N MET A 178 -7.93 19.00 -11.98
CA MET A 178 -7.07 18.95 -13.15
C MET A 178 -6.79 20.37 -13.64
N VAL A 179 -5.58 20.83 -13.35
CA VAL A 179 -5.12 22.20 -13.64
C VAL A 179 -4.87 22.36 -15.13
N ASN A 180 -5.34 23.47 -15.69
CA ASN A 180 -5.01 23.89 -17.04
C ASN A 180 -4.82 25.42 -17.04
N SER A 181 -3.58 25.88 -17.27
CA SER A 181 -3.21 27.30 -17.15
C SER A 181 -4.05 28.19 -18.07
N ARG A 182 -4.30 27.74 -19.31
CA ARG A 182 -5.10 28.50 -20.26
C ARG A 182 -6.57 28.56 -19.86
N PHE A 183 -7.11 27.50 -19.26
CA PHE A 183 -8.45 27.54 -18.69
C PHE A 183 -8.52 28.54 -17.52
N ASP A 184 -7.53 28.52 -16.63
CA ASP A 184 -7.45 29.44 -15.50
C ASP A 184 -7.37 30.90 -15.99
N GLU A 185 -6.61 31.19 -17.05
CA GLU A 185 -6.60 32.49 -17.74
C GLU A 185 -7.97 32.88 -18.33
N MET A 186 -8.66 31.93 -18.97
CA MET A 186 -9.98 32.16 -19.58
C MET A 186 -11.01 32.57 -18.53
N ILE A 187 -11.04 31.90 -17.37
CA ILE A 187 -12.01 32.22 -16.31
C ILE A 187 -11.52 33.35 -15.39
N GLY A 188 -10.26 33.75 -15.48
CA GLY A 188 -9.64 34.77 -14.62
C GLY A 188 -9.30 34.27 -13.21
N PHE A 189 -9.00 32.97 -13.06
CA PHE A 189 -8.64 32.37 -11.77
C PHE A 189 -7.23 32.79 -11.34
N LYS A 190 -7.09 33.13 -10.06
CA LYS A 190 -5.83 33.40 -9.39
C LYS A 190 -5.85 32.75 -8.01
N GLU A 191 -4.79 32.05 -7.64
CA GLU A 191 -4.72 31.34 -6.37
C GLU A 191 -4.67 32.28 -5.16
N ASP A 192 -4.06 33.45 -5.34
CA ASP A 192 -3.89 34.52 -4.35
C ASP A 192 -4.98 35.60 -4.41
N ASP A 193 -6.17 35.25 -4.91
CA ASP A 193 -7.28 36.20 -5.04
C ASP A 193 -7.76 36.72 -3.68
N SER A 194 -7.72 38.04 -3.48
CA SER A 194 -8.15 38.68 -2.24
C SER A 194 -9.66 38.60 -1.99
N HIS A 195 -10.47 38.33 -3.01
CA HIS A 195 -11.94 38.23 -2.90
C HIS A 195 -12.37 36.76 -2.82
N LYS A 196 -12.74 36.31 -1.61
CA LYS A 196 -13.03 34.90 -1.32
C LYS A 196 -14.22 34.34 -2.10
N GLU A 197 -15.23 35.15 -2.35
CA GLU A 197 -16.43 34.79 -3.12
C GLU A 197 -16.06 34.48 -4.57
N ARG A 198 -15.25 35.36 -5.19
CA ARG A 198 -14.71 35.13 -6.53
C ARG A 198 -13.84 33.89 -6.57
N LEU A 199 -12.92 33.75 -5.62
CA LEU A 199 -12.06 32.57 -5.50
C LEU A 199 -12.88 31.28 -5.40
N ALA A 200 -13.95 31.27 -4.61
CA ALA A 200 -14.80 30.10 -4.41
C ALA A 200 -15.55 29.71 -5.69
N GLN A 201 -16.16 30.68 -6.39
CA GLN A 201 -16.86 30.43 -7.65
C GLN A 201 -15.92 29.94 -8.75
N LEU A 202 -14.74 30.53 -8.88
CA LEU A 202 -13.77 30.13 -9.90
C LEU A 202 -13.15 28.76 -9.57
N SER A 203 -12.91 28.46 -8.29
CA SER A 203 -12.51 27.12 -7.83
C SER A 203 -13.57 26.07 -8.16
N MET A 204 -14.85 26.42 -7.98
CA MET A 204 -15.98 25.57 -8.37
C MET A 204 -15.98 25.30 -9.89
N ALA A 205 -15.70 26.30 -10.72
CA ALA A 205 -15.58 26.11 -12.17
C ALA A 205 -14.49 25.09 -12.56
N ARG A 206 -13.30 25.18 -11.95
CA ARG A 206 -12.20 24.21 -12.17
C ARG A 206 -12.58 22.80 -11.74
N MET A 207 -13.32 22.68 -10.64
CA MET A 207 -13.78 21.39 -10.14
C MET A 207 -14.88 20.77 -11.02
N ILE A 208 -15.84 21.57 -11.49
CA ILE A 208 -16.88 21.12 -12.42
C ILE A 208 -16.24 20.63 -13.73
N ARG A 209 -15.24 21.34 -14.25
CA ARG A 209 -14.46 20.90 -15.41
C ARG A 209 -13.78 19.55 -15.15
N SER A 210 -13.13 19.39 -14.00
CA SER A 210 -12.47 18.13 -13.63
C SER A 210 -13.48 16.97 -13.51
N GLU A 211 -14.66 17.23 -12.94
CA GLU A 211 -15.76 16.26 -12.85
C GLU A 211 -16.35 15.89 -14.21
N TYR A 212 -16.45 16.84 -15.15
CA TYR A 212 -16.86 16.57 -16.52
C TYR A 212 -15.91 15.56 -17.19
N ILE A 213 -14.61 15.80 -17.08
CA ILE A 213 -13.56 14.97 -17.67
C ILE A 213 -13.55 13.58 -16.99
N ALA A 214 -13.66 13.52 -15.66
CA ALA A 214 -13.79 12.26 -14.94
C ALA A 214 -15.05 11.47 -15.35
N THR A 215 -16.16 12.17 -15.60
CA THR A 215 -17.41 11.55 -16.05
C THR A 215 -17.27 10.97 -17.46
N PHE A 216 -16.60 11.68 -18.37
CA PHE A 216 -16.24 11.15 -19.68
C PHE A 216 -15.41 9.88 -19.56
N VAL A 217 -14.32 9.89 -18.77
CA VAL A 217 -13.44 8.72 -18.60
C VAL A 217 -14.24 7.51 -18.12
N MET A 218 -15.08 7.67 -17.10
CA MET A 218 -15.90 6.57 -16.61
C MET A 218 -16.93 6.11 -17.64
N ALA A 219 -17.52 7.01 -18.41
CA ALA A 219 -18.49 6.67 -19.45
C ALA A 219 -17.84 5.85 -20.58
N VAL A 220 -16.59 6.15 -20.95
CA VAL A 220 -15.81 5.34 -21.90
C VAL A 220 -15.57 3.94 -21.34
N VAL A 221 -15.10 3.83 -20.09
CA VAL A 221 -14.89 2.52 -19.42
C VAL A 221 -16.18 1.71 -19.35
N MET A 222 -17.31 2.34 -19.04
CA MET A 222 -18.62 1.68 -18.99
C MET A 222 -19.10 1.23 -20.38
N SER A 223 -18.91 2.08 -21.40
CA SER A 223 -19.19 1.73 -22.80
C SER A 223 -18.36 0.53 -23.26
N TYR A 224 -17.07 0.50 -22.93
CA TYR A 224 -16.18 -0.63 -23.20
C TYR A 224 -16.71 -1.93 -22.57
N LYS A 225 -17.20 -1.87 -21.33
CA LYS A 225 -17.79 -3.03 -20.63
C LYS A 225 -19.21 -3.37 -21.05
N GLY A 226 -19.83 -2.61 -21.96
CA GLY A 226 -21.24 -2.78 -22.32
C GLY A 226 -22.20 -2.49 -21.15
N ILE A 227 -21.79 -1.64 -20.20
CA ILE A 227 -22.59 -1.26 -19.03
C ILE A 227 -23.23 0.11 -19.28
N THR A 228 -24.55 0.19 -19.11
CA THR A 228 -25.26 1.47 -19.07
C THR A 228 -25.27 2.00 -17.64
N PRO A 229 -24.65 3.16 -17.34
CA PRO A 229 -24.71 3.70 -15.99
C PRO A 229 -26.11 4.15 -15.60
N GLU A 230 -26.44 3.90 -14.34
CA GLU A 230 -27.48 4.65 -13.67
C GLU A 230 -26.90 5.99 -13.19
N ILE A 231 -27.26 7.08 -13.88
CA ILE A 231 -26.86 8.41 -13.45
C ILE A 231 -27.79 8.87 -12.36
N THR A 232 -27.23 9.02 -11.16
CA THR A 232 -27.92 9.65 -10.04
C THR A 232 -27.43 11.08 -9.90
N VAL A 233 -28.35 12.05 -10.08
CA VAL A 233 -28.08 13.45 -9.80
C VAL A 233 -28.48 13.76 -8.36
N PHE A 234 -27.63 14.43 -7.59
CA PHE A 234 -27.87 14.71 -6.18
C PHE A 234 -28.30 16.15 -5.93
N THR A 235 -29.26 16.34 -5.03
CA THR A 235 -29.61 17.66 -4.46
C THR A 235 -29.58 17.60 -2.95
N THR A 236 -29.44 18.76 -2.33
CA THR A 236 -29.40 18.94 -0.87
C THR A 236 -30.76 19.35 -0.34
N GLU A 237 -31.55 19.98 -1.21
CA GLU A 237 -32.88 20.48 -0.93
C GLU A 237 -33.80 20.36 -2.16
N HIS A 238 -35.09 20.21 -1.88
CA HIS A 238 -36.16 20.33 -2.87
C HIS A 238 -37.11 21.50 -2.56
N SER A 239 -37.07 22.02 -1.33
CA SER A 239 -38.09 22.93 -0.80
C SER A 239 -38.01 24.34 -1.41
N LYS A 240 -36.81 24.79 -1.81
CA LYS A 240 -36.60 26.16 -2.31
C LYS A 240 -36.73 26.33 -3.82
N THR A 241 -36.66 25.26 -4.62
CA THR A 241 -36.61 25.35 -6.10
C THR A 241 -37.70 26.25 -6.69
N LYS A 242 -38.94 26.11 -6.23
CA LYS A 242 -40.06 26.93 -6.74
C LYS A 242 -39.92 28.42 -6.39
N SER A 243 -39.42 28.72 -5.20
CA SER A 243 -39.20 30.10 -4.73
C SER A 243 -38.09 30.77 -5.54
N THR A 244 -36.95 30.10 -5.68
CA THR A 244 -35.79 30.61 -6.45
C THR A 244 -36.16 30.87 -7.91
N LEU A 245 -36.84 29.91 -8.56
CA LEU A 245 -37.29 30.09 -9.95
C LEU A 245 -38.31 31.21 -10.11
N LYS A 246 -39.14 31.46 -9.10
CA LYS A 246 -40.10 32.57 -9.10
C LYS A 246 -39.37 33.91 -8.95
N ASN A 247 -38.43 34.01 -8.02
CA ASN A 247 -37.65 35.23 -7.76
C ASN A 247 -36.81 35.64 -8.98
N ASN A 248 -36.27 34.67 -9.71
CA ASN A 248 -35.46 34.91 -10.91
C ASN A 248 -36.29 34.92 -12.20
N SER A 249 -37.62 34.84 -12.13
CA SER A 249 -38.47 34.72 -13.32
C SER A 249 -38.29 35.86 -14.31
N LYS A 250 -38.19 37.10 -13.81
CA LYS A 250 -38.02 38.28 -14.67
C LYS A 250 -36.70 38.22 -15.44
N MET A 251 -35.60 37.91 -14.74
CA MET A 251 -34.28 37.74 -15.37
C MET A 251 -34.31 36.68 -16.47
N PHE A 252 -34.95 35.52 -16.22
CA PHE A 252 -35.10 34.50 -17.25
C PHE A 252 -35.97 34.97 -18.42
N ASP A 253 -37.11 35.63 -18.14
CA ASP A 253 -37.99 36.15 -19.19
C ASP A 253 -37.30 37.19 -20.07
N ASP A 254 -36.46 38.05 -19.48
CA ASP A 254 -35.69 39.10 -20.19
C ASP A 254 -34.55 38.48 -21.02
N MET A 255 -33.87 37.47 -20.49
CA MET A 255 -32.71 36.85 -21.15
C MET A 255 -33.10 35.89 -22.29
N MET A 256 -34.17 35.11 -22.12
CA MET A 256 -34.53 34.04 -23.06
C MET A 256 -35.94 34.13 -23.65
N GLY A 257 -36.71 35.14 -23.27
CA GLY A 257 -38.11 35.29 -23.65
C GLY A 257 -39.06 34.43 -22.80
N LYS A 258 -40.27 34.94 -22.60
CA LYS A 258 -41.31 34.33 -21.72
C LYS A 258 -41.61 32.87 -22.01
N ALA A 259 -41.72 32.49 -23.30
CA ALA A 259 -42.06 31.13 -23.70
C ALA A 259 -40.96 30.14 -23.32
N ALA A 260 -39.70 30.48 -23.61
CA ALA A 260 -38.58 29.60 -23.35
C ALA A 260 -38.19 29.57 -21.86
N SER A 261 -38.35 30.70 -21.15
CA SER A 261 -38.26 30.77 -19.68
C SER A 261 -39.30 29.87 -19.01
N LYS A 262 -40.55 29.86 -19.48
CA LYS A 262 -41.59 28.96 -18.96
C LYS A 262 -41.22 27.48 -19.15
N ARG A 263 -40.68 27.11 -20.32
CA ARG A 263 -40.18 25.74 -20.59
C ARG A 263 -39.03 25.40 -19.66
N PHE A 264 -38.01 26.25 -19.58
CA PHE A 264 -36.85 26.08 -18.69
C PHE A 264 -37.27 25.88 -17.23
N LYS A 265 -38.15 26.73 -16.69
CA LYS A 265 -38.66 26.60 -15.32
C LYS A 265 -39.38 25.25 -15.09
N LYS A 266 -40.16 24.78 -16.07
CA LYS A 266 -40.85 23.48 -15.98
C LYS A 266 -39.84 22.33 -15.97
N ASP A 267 -38.87 22.37 -16.87
CA ASP A 267 -37.84 21.35 -17.02
C ASP A 267 -36.92 21.32 -15.79
N GLU A 268 -36.55 22.48 -15.25
CA GLU A 268 -35.76 22.58 -14.01
C GLU A 268 -36.52 22.05 -12.79
N ILE A 269 -37.83 22.32 -12.67
CA ILE A 269 -38.66 21.72 -11.62
C ILE A 269 -38.72 20.19 -11.77
N LYS A 270 -38.83 19.68 -12.99
CA LYS A 270 -38.83 18.24 -13.26
C LYS A 270 -37.49 17.63 -12.86
N ARG A 271 -36.38 18.18 -13.36
CA ARG A 271 -35.01 17.77 -13.04
C ARG A 271 -34.78 17.74 -11.53
N ARG A 272 -35.10 18.83 -10.84
CA ARG A 272 -34.95 18.95 -9.38
C ARG A 272 -35.78 17.94 -8.58
N LYS A 273 -36.88 17.41 -9.12
CA LYS A 273 -37.64 16.32 -8.48
C LYS A 273 -37.02 14.94 -8.70
N GLU A 274 -36.31 14.76 -9.80
CA GLU A 274 -35.60 13.51 -10.13
C GLU A 274 -34.29 13.39 -9.35
N MET A 275 -33.68 14.54 -9.00
CA MET A 275 -32.51 14.60 -8.13
C MET A 275 -32.78 13.92 -6.78
N LYS A 276 -31.81 13.19 -6.25
CA LYS A 276 -31.94 12.45 -5.00
C LYS A 276 -31.31 13.22 -3.84
N LEU A 277 -31.97 13.15 -2.69
CA LEU A 277 -31.42 13.62 -1.41
C LEU A 277 -30.40 12.61 -0.88
N HIS A 278 -29.53 13.05 0.02
CA HIS A 278 -28.44 12.24 0.54
C HIS A 278 -28.12 12.58 1.99
N CYS A 279 -27.44 11.65 2.67
CA CYS A 279 -26.96 11.83 4.03
C CYS A 279 -25.76 12.78 4.06
N GLN A 280 -25.78 13.76 4.95
CA GLN A 280 -24.66 14.68 5.19
C GLN A 280 -23.42 13.94 5.62
N ARG A 281 -23.51 12.77 6.26
CA ARG A 281 -22.34 12.08 6.77
C ARG A 281 -21.72 11.13 5.75
N CYS A 282 -22.47 10.11 5.35
CA CYS A 282 -22.00 9.00 4.52
C CYS A 282 -22.40 9.12 3.05
N LEU A 283 -23.06 10.21 2.65
CA LEU A 283 -23.57 10.44 1.28
C LEU A 283 -24.55 9.37 0.77
N LYS A 284 -25.03 8.46 1.64
CA LYS A 284 -26.07 7.48 1.30
C LYS A 284 -27.29 8.20 0.74
N VAL A 285 -27.78 7.74 -0.40
CA VAL A 285 -28.95 8.28 -1.10
C VAL A 285 -30.22 7.98 -0.30
N GLU A 286 -31.16 8.92 -0.26
CA GLU A 286 -32.45 8.74 0.41
C GLU A 286 -33.32 7.76 -0.38
N ASP A 287 -33.50 6.56 0.19
CA ASP A 287 -34.49 5.60 -0.26
C ASP A 287 -35.68 5.62 0.71
N LYS A 288 -36.73 6.36 0.33
CA LYS A 288 -37.94 6.52 1.15
C LYS A 288 -38.70 5.21 1.34
N ALA A 289 -38.58 4.27 0.40
CA ALA A 289 -39.27 2.99 0.48
C ALA A 289 -38.57 2.04 1.45
N LYS A 290 -37.24 2.04 1.44
CA LYS A 290 -36.42 1.13 2.26
C LYS A 290 -36.08 1.68 3.65
N ASP A 291 -35.60 2.92 3.72
CA ASP A 291 -35.02 3.51 4.94
C ASP A 291 -35.94 4.57 5.57
N GLY A 292 -37.06 4.90 4.92
CA GLY A 292 -37.92 6.02 5.30
C GLY A 292 -37.30 7.38 4.96
N LYS A 293 -37.90 8.45 5.48
CA LYS A 293 -37.43 9.82 5.24
C LYS A 293 -36.23 10.13 6.14
N MET A 294 -35.16 10.70 5.57
CA MET A 294 -34.00 11.12 6.36
C MET A 294 -34.38 12.19 7.40
N THR A 295 -33.77 12.10 8.57
CA THR A 295 -33.91 13.10 9.62
C THR A 295 -33.21 14.40 9.23
N VAL A 296 -33.75 15.55 9.63
CA VAL A 296 -33.17 16.87 9.34
C VAL A 296 -32.77 17.53 10.66
N CYS A 297 -31.59 18.16 10.69
CA CYS A 297 -31.18 18.97 11.84
C CYS A 297 -32.14 20.15 12.05
N SER A 298 -32.86 20.18 13.18
CA SER A 298 -33.86 21.21 13.50
C SER A 298 -33.28 22.61 13.57
N ARG A 299 -32.07 22.77 14.13
CA ARG A 299 -31.37 24.07 14.22
C ARG A 299 -30.99 24.61 12.84
N CYS A 300 -30.43 23.79 11.97
CA CYS A 300 -30.14 24.23 10.60
C CYS A 300 -31.41 24.53 9.82
N LYS A 301 -32.46 23.71 10.00
CA LYS A 301 -33.75 23.95 9.35
C LYS A 301 -34.37 25.29 9.76
N SER A 302 -34.17 25.74 11.00
CA SER A 302 -34.70 27.02 11.51
C SER A 302 -34.12 28.25 10.79
N ILE A 303 -32.91 28.15 10.23
CA ILE A 303 -32.29 29.19 9.39
C ILE A 303 -32.46 28.90 7.89
N GLY A 304 -33.33 27.96 7.53
CA GLY A 304 -33.58 27.60 6.13
C GLY A 304 -32.55 26.67 5.49
N ARG A 305 -31.66 26.02 6.27
CA ARG A 305 -30.65 25.07 5.77
C ARG A 305 -31.04 23.62 6.06
N GLU A 306 -31.12 22.77 5.05
CA GLU A 306 -31.48 21.35 5.22
C GLU A 306 -30.24 20.45 5.30
N ILE A 307 -29.84 20.09 6.53
CA ILE A 307 -28.79 19.07 6.78
C ILE A 307 -29.45 17.75 7.17
N ARG A 308 -29.25 16.72 6.36
CA ARG A 308 -29.97 15.43 6.41
C ARG A 308 -29.10 14.29 6.90
N TYR A 309 -29.69 13.34 7.63
CA TYR A 309 -29.00 12.14 8.10
C TYR A 309 -29.86 10.89 7.89
N CYS A 310 -29.26 9.84 7.34
CA CYS A 310 -29.92 8.54 7.15
C CYS A 310 -30.15 7.77 8.46
N SER A 311 -29.41 8.10 9.53
CA SER A 311 -29.56 7.50 10.86
C SER A 311 -29.12 8.47 11.95
N ARG A 312 -29.53 8.17 13.19
CA ARG A 312 -29.04 8.91 14.37
C ARG A 312 -27.54 8.75 14.55
N ASP A 313 -26.98 7.59 14.24
CA ASP A 313 -25.53 7.33 14.34
C ASP A 313 -24.73 8.20 13.39
N CYS A 314 -25.21 8.37 12.14
CA CYS A 314 -24.61 9.31 11.19
C CYS A 314 -24.63 10.75 11.71
N GLN A 315 -25.74 11.17 12.34
CA GLN A 315 -25.83 12.49 12.96
C GLN A 315 -24.85 12.66 14.14
N VAL A 316 -24.73 11.65 15.00
CA VAL A 316 -23.81 11.67 16.15
C VAL A 316 -22.35 11.66 15.70
N ALA A 317 -22.02 10.86 14.69
CA ALA A 317 -20.67 10.78 14.11
C ALA A 317 -20.26 12.11 13.46
N ASP A 318 -21.19 12.77 12.76
CA ASP A 318 -20.98 14.09 12.14
C ASP A 318 -21.00 15.24 13.16
N TRP A 319 -21.57 15.03 14.35
CA TRP A 319 -21.83 16.10 15.33
C TRP A 319 -20.58 16.91 15.70
N LYS A 320 -19.41 16.27 15.81
CA LYS A 320 -18.16 16.97 16.15
C LYS A 320 -17.81 18.06 15.14
N GLN A 321 -18.08 17.84 13.86
CA GLN A 321 -17.84 18.80 12.78
C GLN A 321 -19.06 19.73 12.62
N HIS A 322 -20.25 19.15 12.58
CA HIS A 322 -21.50 19.88 12.38
C HIS A 322 -21.76 20.95 13.45
N LYS A 323 -21.43 20.67 14.73
CA LYS A 323 -21.69 21.59 15.85
C LYS A 323 -21.06 22.98 15.69
N ILE A 324 -19.97 23.09 14.94
CA ILE A 324 -19.21 24.34 14.76
C ILE A 324 -20.09 25.38 14.05
N GLY A 325 -20.77 24.96 12.97
CA GLY A 325 -21.65 25.79 12.15
C GLY A 325 -23.16 25.54 12.35
N CYS A 326 -23.56 24.63 13.25
CA CYS A 326 -24.96 24.23 13.43
C CYS A 326 -25.86 25.44 13.79
N GLY A 327 -26.85 25.74 12.93
CA GLY A 327 -27.78 26.86 13.14
C GLY A 327 -27.16 28.25 12.99
N LYS A 328 -25.96 28.37 12.42
CA LYS A 328 -25.29 29.63 12.10
C LYS A 328 -25.20 29.82 10.59
N PRO A 329 -25.21 31.06 10.06
CA PRO A 329 -24.88 31.34 8.67
C PRO A 329 -23.50 30.75 8.32
N LEU A 330 -23.33 30.27 7.08
CA LEU A 330 -22.04 29.80 6.60
C LEU A 330 -21.11 30.96 6.28
N ASP A 331 -19.86 30.86 6.72
CA ASP A 331 -18.79 31.71 6.20
C ASP A 331 -18.32 31.17 4.85
N ILE A 332 -17.95 32.07 3.93
CA ILE A 332 -17.42 31.70 2.62
C ILE A 332 -16.14 30.85 2.75
N SER A 333 -15.38 31.00 3.84
CA SER A 333 -14.19 30.18 4.10
C SER A 333 -14.50 28.69 4.15
N ALA A 334 -15.72 28.30 4.56
CA ALA A 334 -16.14 26.91 4.64
C ALA A 334 -16.14 26.22 3.26
N ALA A 335 -16.23 27.00 2.18
CA ALA A 335 -16.06 26.49 0.81
C ALA A 335 -14.64 26.00 0.51
N PHE A 336 -13.64 26.26 1.37
CA PHE A 336 -12.24 25.83 1.21
C PHE A 336 -11.78 24.82 2.25
N ASP A 337 -12.52 24.66 3.35
CA ASP A 337 -12.19 23.73 4.43
C ASP A 337 -11.98 22.29 3.93
N ASP A 338 -11.13 21.53 4.62
CA ASP A 338 -10.93 20.11 4.33
C ASP A 338 -12.23 19.32 4.47
N ILE A 339 -12.47 18.46 3.48
CA ILE A 339 -13.56 17.51 3.48
C ILE A 339 -13.20 16.37 4.43
N HIS A 340 -14.13 16.05 5.32
CA HIS A 340 -13.99 14.93 6.23
C HIS A 340 -15.10 13.91 6.05
N LEU A 341 -15.02 13.16 4.96
CA LEU A 341 -15.80 11.94 4.76
C LEU A 341 -15.11 10.81 5.50
N LYS A 342 -15.24 10.78 6.82
CA LYS A 342 -14.76 9.63 7.60
C LYS A 342 -15.73 8.48 7.37
N ASP A 343 -15.32 7.50 6.58
CA ASP A 343 -15.91 6.18 6.64
C ASP A 343 -15.75 5.63 8.06
N SER A 344 -16.77 4.89 8.50
CA SER A 344 -16.88 4.29 9.82
C SER A 344 -15.57 3.61 10.20
N ASP A 345 -14.85 4.14 11.19
CA ASP A 345 -13.69 3.53 11.84
C ASP A 345 -12.95 2.52 10.95
N SER A 346 -12.50 2.92 9.74
CA SER A 346 -11.87 1.97 8.81
C SER A 346 -10.59 1.48 9.49
N ASN A 347 -10.78 0.34 10.14
CA ASN A 347 -9.85 -0.23 11.07
C ASN A 347 -8.66 -0.61 10.22
N THR A 348 -7.54 0.02 10.59
CA THR A 348 -6.19 -0.42 10.27
C THR A 348 -5.76 -0.21 8.82
N LYS A 349 -5.41 1.04 8.48
CA LYS A 349 -4.25 1.21 7.58
C LYS A 349 -3.11 0.40 8.18
N ARG A 350 -2.51 -0.47 7.39
CA ARG A 350 -1.33 -1.22 7.82
C ARG A 350 -0.24 -0.23 8.24
N PRO A 351 0.24 -0.29 9.50
CA PRO A 351 1.16 0.71 10.02
C PRO A 351 2.54 0.66 9.35
N ASP A 352 2.85 -0.42 8.64
CA ASP A 352 4.06 -0.57 7.84
C ASP A 352 3.93 -0.02 6.41
N ILE A 353 2.77 0.49 5.98
CA ILE A 353 2.58 1.10 4.65
C ILE A 353 2.63 2.62 4.81
N PRO A 354 3.63 3.32 4.24
CA PRO A 354 3.74 4.77 4.37
C PRO A 354 2.62 5.48 3.60
N THR A 355 2.34 6.73 3.96
CA THR A 355 1.51 7.61 3.13
C THR A 355 2.24 7.95 1.84
N CYS A 356 1.51 8.07 0.73
CA CYS A 356 2.09 8.50 -0.54
C CYS A 356 2.45 10.00 -0.45
N PRO A 357 3.69 10.42 -0.73
CA PRO A 357 4.04 11.84 -0.81
C PRO A 357 3.22 12.56 -1.89
N PRO A 358 2.88 13.86 -1.72
CA PRO A 358 2.07 14.59 -2.71
C PRO A 358 2.70 14.65 -4.12
N SER A 359 4.03 14.63 -4.21
CA SER A 359 4.77 14.66 -5.48
C SER A 359 4.93 13.30 -6.15
N HIS A 360 4.48 12.22 -5.50
CA HIS A 360 4.60 10.86 -5.98
C HIS A 360 3.21 10.27 -6.22
N ARG A 361 3.09 9.49 -7.29
CA ARG A 361 1.85 8.78 -7.61
C ARG A 361 2.14 7.29 -7.73
N ARG A 362 1.40 6.49 -6.98
CA ARG A 362 1.40 5.03 -7.10
C ARG A 362 0.71 4.61 -8.39
N SER A 363 1.21 3.54 -9.00
CA SER A 363 0.49 2.89 -10.08
C SER A 363 -0.79 2.20 -9.55
N PRO A 364 -1.78 1.94 -10.41
CA PRO A 364 -2.95 1.14 -10.06
C PRO A 364 -2.58 -0.23 -9.44
N HIS A 365 -1.52 -0.87 -9.96
CA HIS A 365 -1.04 -2.16 -9.47
C HIS A 365 -0.44 -2.07 -8.06
N VAL A 366 0.27 -0.98 -7.72
CA VAL A 366 0.74 -0.77 -6.34
C VAL A 366 -0.43 -0.52 -5.39
N ILE A 367 -1.47 0.18 -5.82
CA ILE A 367 -2.68 0.39 -5.00
C ILE A 367 -3.37 -0.95 -4.73
N ARG A 368 -3.52 -1.79 -5.76
CA ARG A 368 -4.04 -3.17 -5.61
C ARG A 368 -3.19 -4.01 -4.66
N LEU A 369 -1.86 -3.94 -4.76
CA LEU A 369 -0.97 -4.63 -3.83
C LEU A 369 -1.20 -4.16 -2.38
N ILE A 370 -1.39 -2.86 -2.16
CA ILE A 370 -1.71 -2.32 -0.83
C ILE A 370 -3.04 -2.87 -0.32
N GLU A 371 -4.08 -2.90 -1.16
CA GLU A 371 -5.39 -3.48 -0.81
C GLU A 371 -5.25 -4.96 -0.38
N TYR A 372 -4.46 -5.77 -1.11
CA TYR A 372 -4.18 -7.16 -0.72
C TYR A 372 -3.38 -7.27 0.57
N LEU A 373 -2.42 -6.38 0.80
CA LEU A 373 -1.63 -6.37 2.02
C LEU A 373 -2.49 -6.01 3.23
N GLU A 374 -3.41 -5.06 3.10
CA GLU A 374 -4.38 -4.69 4.15
C GLU A 374 -5.31 -5.84 4.50
N GLN A 375 -5.78 -6.60 3.49
CA GLN A 375 -6.58 -7.81 3.71
C GLN A 375 -5.76 -8.96 4.32
N THR A 376 -4.44 -8.94 4.18
CA THR A 376 -3.55 -9.99 4.67
C THR A 376 -2.39 -9.44 5.53
N PRO A 377 -2.67 -8.93 6.75
CA PRO A 377 -1.72 -8.16 7.56
C PRO A 377 -0.45 -8.91 7.99
N LYS A 378 -0.42 -10.24 7.81
CA LYS A 378 0.74 -11.08 8.12
C LYS A 378 1.73 -11.23 6.96
N HIS A 379 1.33 -10.92 5.72
CA HIS A 379 2.21 -11.01 4.55
C HIS A 379 3.01 -9.72 4.37
N ASP A 380 4.20 -9.84 3.81
CA ASP A 380 5.09 -8.74 3.44
C ASP A 380 4.89 -8.30 1.99
N TYR A 381 4.44 -9.23 1.14
CA TYR A 381 4.15 -9.01 -0.27
C TYR A 381 3.09 -10.01 -0.76
N VAL A 382 2.42 -9.70 -1.87
CA VAL A 382 1.43 -10.59 -2.50
C VAL A 382 1.72 -10.63 -4.00
N VAL A 383 1.81 -11.83 -4.56
CA VAL A 383 2.04 -12.07 -6.00
C VAL A 383 0.77 -12.61 -6.64
N GLU A 384 0.29 -12.00 -7.71
CA GLU A 384 -0.77 -12.57 -8.55
C GLU A 384 -0.17 -13.66 -9.43
N THR A 385 -0.61 -14.91 -9.26
CA THR A 385 -0.08 -16.03 -10.03
C THR A 385 -0.66 -16.07 -11.44
N ILE A 386 -1.95 -15.73 -11.59
CA ILE A 386 -2.64 -15.55 -12.85
C ILE A 386 -3.40 -14.22 -12.79
N PHE A 387 -2.93 -13.23 -13.54
CA PHE A 387 -3.54 -11.90 -13.61
C PHE A 387 -5.04 -12.01 -13.93
N GLY A 388 -5.86 -11.33 -13.13
CA GLY A 388 -7.31 -11.25 -13.33
C GLY A 388 -8.13 -12.45 -12.87
N ARG A 389 -7.52 -13.53 -12.37
CA ARG A 389 -8.26 -14.67 -11.81
C ARG A 389 -8.41 -14.65 -10.29
N GLY A 390 -7.77 -13.69 -9.62
CA GLY A 390 -7.78 -13.59 -8.16
C GLY A 390 -6.90 -14.63 -7.45
N ASP A 391 -6.13 -15.44 -8.20
CA ASP A 391 -5.20 -16.42 -7.62
C ASP A 391 -3.95 -15.71 -7.08
N ILE A 392 -3.95 -15.45 -5.78
CA ILE A 392 -2.86 -14.74 -5.09
C ILE A 392 -1.98 -15.68 -4.26
N PHE A 393 -0.69 -15.36 -4.21
CA PHE A 393 0.31 -16.03 -3.39
C PHE A 393 0.94 -15.01 -2.43
N GLY A 394 0.67 -15.16 -1.14
CA GLY A 394 1.22 -14.30 -0.10
C GLY A 394 2.65 -14.72 0.28
N ILE A 395 3.54 -13.75 0.40
CA ILE A 395 4.92 -13.94 0.83
C ILE A 395 5.08 -13.36 2.24
N LYS A 396 5.65 -14.15 3.14
CA LYS A 396 5.93 -13.78 4.53
C LYS A 396 7.38 -14.12 4.84
N LEU A 397 8.12 -13.12 5.30
CA LEU A 397 9.48 -13.29 5.82
C LEU A 397 9.38 -13.65 7.31
N ASP A 398 10.09 -14.70 7.69
CA ASP A 398 10.05 -15.27 9.04
C ASP A 398 11.18 -14.76 9.95
N GLU A 399 12.16 -14.08 9.38
CA GLU A 399 13.28 -13.48 10.12
C GLU A 399 13.10 -11.96 10.23
N VAL A 400 13.20 -11.43 11.46
CA VAL A 400 12.96 -10.01 11.75
C VAL A 400 13.86 -9.10 10.88
N PRO A 401 15.18 -9.30 10.80
CA PRO A 401 16.03 -8.39 10.02
C PRO A 401 15.70 -8.42 8.52
N GLY A 402 15.43 -9.60 7.97
CA GLY A 402 15.02 -9.76 6.57
C GLY A 402 13.70 -9.06 6.29
N ALA A 403 12.70 -9.23 7.15
CA ALA A 403 11.39 -8.58 7.03
C ALA A 403 11.50 -7.06 7.15
N VAL A 404 12.34 -6.55 8.08
CA VAL A 404 12.60 -5.11 8.22
C VAL A 404 13.21 -4.54 6.94
N ALA A 405 14.27 -5.16 6.42
CA ALA A 405 14.94 -4.70 5.20
C ALA A 405 14.01 -4.75 4.00
N PHE A 406 13.24 -5.85 3.85
CA PHE A 406 12.28 -5.99 2.75
C PHE A 406 11.18 -4.93 2.79
N ILE A 407 10.54 -4.71 3.95
CA ILE A 407 9.50 -3.68 4.09
C ILE A 407 10.08 -2.29 3.82
N HIS A 408 11.29 -2.00 4.28
CA HIS A 408 11.95 -0.73 3.98
C HIS A 408 12.12 -0.52 2.47
N MET A 409 12.70 -1.51 1.77
CA MET A 409 12.89 -1.42 0.31
C MET A 409 11.57 -1.31 -0.45
N ARG A 410 10.56 -2.10 -0.09
CA ARG A 410 9.20 -2.01 -0.65
C ARG A 410 8.60 -0.61 -0.43
N ASN A 411 8.74 -0.07 0.78
CA ASN A 411 8.19 1.24 1.13
C ASN A 411 8.91 2.39 0.42
N MET A 412 10.22 2.26 0.16
CA MET A 412 10.93 3.18 -0.72
C MET A 412 10.32 3.19 -2.12
N LEU A 413 10.01 2.01 -2.68
CA LEU A 413 9.37 1.90 -3.98
C LEU A 413 7.94 2.47 -3.99
N PHE A 414 7.22 2.43 -2.86
CA PHE A 414 5.88 3.02 -2.71
C PHE A 414 5.84 4.55 -2.61
N THR A 415 7.00 5.20 -2.41
CA THR A 415 7.06 6.62 -2.03
C THR A 415 8.11 7.44 -2.76
N SER A 416 9.10 6.82 -3.41
CA SER A 416 10.27 7.52 -3.94
C SER A 416 10.51 7.22 -5.41
N SER A 417 10.99 8.25 -6.12
CA SER A 417 11.61 8.17 -7.43
C SER A 417 13.08 8.63 -7.41
N GLY A 418 13.67 8.76 -6.21
CA GLY A 418 15.01 9.33 -5.99
C GLY A 418 16.18 8.37 -6.26
N PRO A 419 17.42 8.74 -5.89
CA PRO A 419 18.56 7.84 -6.02
C PRO A 419 18.37 6.52 -5.25
N GLY A 420 18.78 5.40 -5.86
CA GLY A 420 18.80 4.09 -5.19
C GLY A 420 17.52 3.26 -5.30
N VAL A 421 16.44 3.76 -5.94
CA VAL A 421 15.23 2.93 -6.13
C VAL A 421 15.48 1.73 -7.04
N GLU A 422 16.42 1.80 -7.99
CA GLU A 422 16.79 0.63 -8.79
C GLU A 422 17.41 -0.48 -7.91
N GLY A 423 18.24 -0.10 -6.94
CA GLY A 423 18.83 -1.02 -5.97
C GLY A 423 17.79 -1.60 -5.02
N ALA A 424 16.82 -0.80 -4.58
CA ALA A 424 15.68 -1.25 -3.78
C ALA A 424 14.79 -2.23 -4.57
N LEU A 425 14.46 -1.92 -5.83
CA LEU A 425 13.70 -2.82 -6.71
C LEU A 425 14.43 -4.13 -6.94
N LEU A 426 15.74 -4.05 -7.18
CA LEU A 426 16.56 -5.22 -7.39
C LEU A 426 16.61 -6.11 -6.12
N TYR A 427 16.75 -5.52 -4.94
CA TYR A 427 16.67 -6.23 -3.66
C TYR A 427 15.32 -6.93 -3.48
N VAL A 428 14.21 -6.22 -3.70
CA VAL A 428 12.85 -6.79 -3.63
C VAL A 428 12.71 -7.95 -4.62
N TYR A 429 13.13 -7.78 -5.87
CA TYR A 429 13.10 -8.83 -6.88
C TYR A 429 13.88 -10.08 -6.45
N ARG A 430 15.11 -9.93 -5.92
CA ARG A 430 15.92 -11.07 -5.44
C ARG A 430 15.27 -11.80 -4.27
N VAL A 431 14.66 -11.08 -3.32
CA VAL A 431 13.90 -11.73 -2.24
C VAL A 431 12.73 -12.51 -2.80
N LEU A 432 11.93 -11.91 -3.69
CA LEU A 432 10.78 -12.57 -4.30
C LEU A 432 11.16 -13.78 -5.17
N GLN A 433 12.32 -13.74 -5.85
CA GLN A 433 12.85 -14.85 -6.64
C GLN A 433 13.05 -16.12 -5.80
N THR A 434 13.44 -16.00 -4.53
CA THR A 434 13.59 -17.13 -3.61
C THR A 434 12.25 -17.84 -3.34
N TYR A 435 11.15 -17.10 -3.31
CA TYR A 435 9.80 -17.63 -3.09
C TYR A 435 9.11 -18.09 -4.37
N ALA A 436 9.55 -17.57 -5.53
CA ALA A 436 9.00 -17.84 -6.84
C ALA A 436 9.80 -18.88 -7.64
N GLN A 437 10.48 -19.83 -6.97
CA GLN A 437 11.22 -20.89 -7.65
C GLN A 437 10.29 -21.71 -8.55
N GLY A 438 10.65 -21.80 -9.84
CA GLY A 438 9.84 -22.42 -10.89
C GLY A 438 9.44 -21.40 -11.96
N GLY A 439 9.78 -21.68 -13.22
CA GLY A 439 9.82 -20.67 -14.29
C GLY A 439 8.53 -19.89 -14.57
N SER A 440 7.34 -20.44 -14.26
CA SER A 440 6.08 -19.70 -14.40
C SER A 440 5.89 -18.64 -13.30
N ARG A 441 6.22 -18.96 -12.04
CA ARG A 441 6.06 -18.04 -10.90
C ARG A 441 7.05 -16.88 -10.96
N GLU A 442 8.29 -17.17 -11.33
CA GLU A 442 9.29 -16.12 -11.51
C GLU A 442 8.86 -15.12 -12.59
N ARG A 443 8.30 -15.60 -13.70
CA ARG A 443 7.75 -14.73 -14.76
C ARG A 443 6.61 -13.87 -14.23
N SER A 444 5.68 -14.42 -13.45
CA SER A 444 4.60 -13.63 -12.83
C SER A 444 5.14 -12.51 -11.92
N VAL A 445 6.18 -12.80 -11.12
CA VAL A 445 6.85 -11.77 -10.30
C VAL A 445 7.46 -10.67 -11.17
N GLN A 446 8.17 -11.02 -12.24
CA GLN A 446 8.77 -10.03 -13.14
C GLN A 446 7.71 -9.13 -13.80
N GLU A 447 6.64 -9.73 -14.32
CA GLU A 447 5.54 -8.98 -14.95
C GLU A 447 4.81 -8.09 -13.94
N GLN A 448 4.58 -8.58 -12.72
CA GLN A 448 3.93 -7.79 -11.67
C GLN A 448 4.80 -6.60 -11.25
N LEU A 449 6.10 -6.80 -11.00
CA LEU A 449 7.02 -5.71 -10.66
C LEU A 449 7.13 -4.67 -11.79
N LYS A 450 7.12 -5.12 -13.06
CA LYS A 450 7.10 -4.23 -14.22
C LYS A 450 5.84 -3.36 -14.26
N ARG A 451 4.68 -3.94 -13.94
CA ARG A 451 3.38 -3.23 -13.88
C ARG A 451 3.29 -2.29 -12.68
N GLU A 452 3.82 -2.70 -11.53
CA GLU A 452 3.83 -1.91 -10.31
C GLU A 452 4.69 -0.64 -10.42
N TYR A 453 5.92 -0.77 -10.94
CA TYR A 453 6.89 0.32 -10.91
C TYR A 453 7.22 0.93 -12.28
N GLY A 454 6.58 0.42 -13.33
CA GLY A 454 6.73 0.88 -14.69
C GLY A 454 7.96 0.32 -15.41
N GLU A 455 7.84 0.23 -16.73
CA GLU A 455 8.89 -0.26 -17.62
C GLU A 455 10.21 0.53 -17.54
N PRO A 456 10.23 1.87 -17.39
CA PRO A 456 11.49 2.60 -17.27
C PRO A 456 12.32 2.18 -16.05
N LEU A 457 11.71 2.01 -14.87
CA LEU A 457 12.46 1.59 -13.67
C LEU A 457 12.87 0.12 -13.78
N TRP A 458 11.97 -0.73 -14.29
CA TRP A 458 12.27 -2.14 -14.56
C TRP A 458 13.49 -2.29 -15.48
N ASN A 459 13.53 -1.54 -16.58
CA ASN A 459 14.63 -1.59 -17.54
C ASN A 459 15.96 -1.11 -16.94
N ARG A 460 15.93 -0.09 -16.07
CA ARG A 460 17.13 0.36 -15.35
C ARG A 460 17.63 -0.70 -14.37
N MET A 461 16.72 -1.36 -13.64
CA MET A 461 17.07 -2.49 -12.77
C MET A 461 17.67 -3.65 -13.58
N GLN A 462 17.09 -4.02 -14.71
CA GLN A 462 17.64 -5.05 -15.60
C GLN A 462 19.02 -4.68 -16.16
N ALA A 463 19.23 -3.39 -16.47
CA ALA A 463 20.55 -2.90 -16.89
C ALA A 463 21.59 -3.03 -15.75
N LEU A 464 21.20 -2.81 -14.49
CA LEU A 464 22.07 -3.08 -13.34
C LEU A 464 22.45 -4.55 -13.27
N VAL A 465 21.48 -5.48 -13.39
CA VAL A 465 21.75 -6.93 -13.39
C VAL A 465 22.79 -7.31 -14.45
N ARG A 466 22.66 -6.76 -15.67
CA ARG A 466 23.60 -7.03 -16.77
C ARG A 466 25.01 -6.48 -16.54
N ARG A 467 25.15 -5.37 -15.82
CA ARG A 467 26.46 -4.79 -15.47
C ARG A 467 27.20 -5.63 -14.43
N GLY A 468 26.47 -6.39 -13.62
CA GLY A 468 27.04 -7.15 -12.50
C GLY A 468 27.36 -6.28 -11.28
N PRO A 469 27.83 -6.90 -10.18
CA PRO A 469 28.14 -6.21 -8.93
C PRO A 469 29.37 -5.28 -9.05
N PRO A 470 29.52 -4.28 -8.15
CA PRO A 470 28.70 -4.03 -6.95
C PRO A 470 27.40 -3.28 -7.24
N PHE A 471 26.31 -3.72 -6.62
CA PHE A 471 25.04 -3.00 -6.68
C PHE A 471 24.94 -1.99 -5.54
N SER A 472 24.58 -0.75 -5.85
CA SER A 472 24.28 0.27 -4.83
C SER A 472 22.87 0.04 -4.28
N VAL A 473 22.76 -0.65 -3.14
CA VAL A 473 21.49 -0.81 -2.40
C VAL A 473 21.46 0.21 -1.26
N PRO A 474 20.34 0.93 -1.06
CA PRO A 474 20.20 1.85 0.07
C PRO A 474 20.47 1.16 1.42
N GLU A 475 21.14 1.83 2.35
CA GLU A 475 21.28 1.34 3.73
C GLU A 475 19.95 1.50 4.48
N VAL A 476 19.62 0.55 5.35
CA VAL A 476 18.45 0.67 6.25
C VAL A 476 18.91 1.30 7.55
N SER A 477 18.47 2.54 7.78
CA SER A 477 18.86 3.30 8.97
C SER A 477 18.23 2.74 10.25
N ARG A 478 18.82 3.05 11.41
CA ARG A 478 18.26 2.65 12.71
C ARG A 478 16.83 3.19 12.91
N LYS A 479 16.57 4.42 12.46
CA LYS A 479 15.24 5.05 12.54
C LYS A 479 14.20 4.25 11.76
N ASP A 480 14.58 3.75 10.58
CA ASP A 480 13.68 2.95 9.74
C ASP A 480 13.44 1.57 10.35
N VAL A 481 14.47 0.93 10.91
CA VAL A 481 14.34 -0.33 11.67
C VAL A 481 13.34 -0.18 12.81
N ASP A 482 13.49 0.89 13.61
CA ASP A 482 12.61 1.18 14.75
C ASP A 482 11.16 1.44 14.32
N ALA A 483 10.96 2.17 13.22
CA ALA A 483 9.63 2.40 12.65
C ALA A 483 8.98 1.09 12.19
N THR A 484 9.71 0.21 11.51
CA THR A 484 9.18 -1.08 11.06
C THR A 484 8.93 -2.05 12.22
N ILE A 485 9.81 -2.10 13.22
CA ILE A 485 9.58 -2.90 14.45
C ILE A 485 8.33 -2.43 15.19
N LYS A 486 8.10 -1.11 15.28
CA LYS A 486 6.86 -0.55 15.83
C LYS A 486 5.63 -1.05 15.09
N ALA A 487 5.68 -1.06 13.75
CA ALA A 487 4.61 -1.60 12.93
C ALA A 487 4.40 -3.11 13.16
N PHE A 488 5.47 -3.90 13.27
CA PHE A 488 5.36 -5.33 13.61
C PHE A 488 4.68 -5.58 14.95
N LYS A 489 5.02 -4.80 15.99
CA LYS A 489 4.33 -4.91 17.30
C LYS A 489 2.83 -4.62 17.18
N GLN A 490 2.45 -3.59 16.43
CA GLN A 490 1.03 -3.24 16.20
C GLN A 490 0.29 -4.33 15.41
N LEU A 491 0.97 -4.94 14.44
CA LEU A 491 0.46 -6.08 13.65
C LEU A 491 0.52 -7.42 14.39
N LYS A 492 1.01 -7.44 15.63
CA LYS A 492 1.28 -8.67 16.42
C LYS A 492 2.14 -9.69 15.65
N ARG A 493 3.12 -9.19 14.89
CA ARG A 493 4.16 -10.00 14.24
C ARG A 493 5.41 -10.05 15.12
N PHE A 494 6.08 -11.21 15.09
CA PHE A 494 7.30 -11.45 15.85
C PHE A 494 7.17 -11.16 17.35
N THR A 495 6.00 -11.45 17.94
CA THR A 495 5.70 -11.11 19.34
C THR A 495 6.72 -11.68 20.32
N THR A 496 7.26 -12.87 20.02
CA THR A 496 8.26 -13.52 20.87
C THR A 496 9.65 -12.90 20.70
N GLN A 497 10.06 -12.56 19.47
CA GLN A 497 11.36 -11.95 19.20
C GLN A 497 11.43 -10.48 19.63
N LEU A 498 10.31 -9.76 19.53
CA LEU A 498 10.23 -8.32 19.79
C LEU A 498 9.58 -7.99 21.14
N GLY A 499 9.19 -9.00 21.92
CA GLY A 499 8.50 -8.80 23.20
C GLY A 499 9.33 -8.00 24.20
N SER A 500 10.61 -8.33 24.29
CA SER A 500 11.64 -7.70 25.13
C SER A 500 12.12 -6.35 24.62
N TYR A 501 12.11 -6.17 23.30
CA TYR A 501 12.82 -5.08 22.65
C TYR A 501 12.13 -3.74 22.93
N THR A 502 12.89 -2.74 23.39
CA THR A 502 12.38 -1.37 23.53
C THR A 502 12.85 -0.53 22.35
N ILE A 503 11.91 0.15 21.68
CA ILE A 503 12.22 0.95 20.49
C ILE A 503 13.20 2.07 20.86
N GLY A 504 14.27 2.21 20.08
CA GLY A 504 15.32 3.22 20.30
C GLY A 504 16.36 2.87 21.37
N THR A 505 16.35 1.66 21.95
CA THR A 505 17.37 1.22 22.93
C THR A 505 18.32 0.17 22.35
N GLY A 506 19.43 -0.09 23.03
CA GLY A 506 20.41 -1.12 22.65
C GLY A 506 21.50 -0.62 21.70
N ALA A 507 22.63 -1.33 21.69
CA ALA A 507 23.74 -1.05 20.79
C ALA A 507 23.34 -1.32 19.32
N ILE A 508 23.97 -0.60 18.39
CA ILE A 508 23.72 -0.75 16.95
C ILE A 508 24.80 -1.65 16.36
N ALA A 509 24.38 -2.73 15.72
CA ALA A 509 25.23 -3.56 14.89
C ALA A 509 24.94 -3.31 13.40
N ASN A 510 25.98 -3.35 12.57
CA ASN A 510 25.85 -3.32 11.12
C ASN A 510 25.69 -4.74 10.61
N LEU A 511 24.49 -5.07 10.13
CA LEU A 511 24.15 -6.39 9.61
C LEU A 511 24.09 -6.34 8.08
N GLY A 512 24.98 -7.10 7.42
CA GLY A 512 24.94 -7.32 5.98
C GLY A 512 24.01 -8.48 5.64
N LEU A 513 22.87 -8.22 4.98
CA LEU A 513 21.94 -9.26 4.55
C LEU A 513 22.12 -9.54 3.07
N GLN A 514 22.55 -10.76 2.74
CA GLN A 514 22.64 -11.24 1.36
C GLN A 514 21.34 -11.92 0.93
N VAL A 515 20.81 -11.58 -0.25
CA VAL A 515 19.50 -12.09 -0.72
C VAL A 515 19.53 -12.70 -2.11
N GLY A 516 18.54 -13.54 -2.38
CA GLY A 516 18.31 -14.19 -3.66
C GLY A 516 19.13 -15.47 -3.89
N PRO A 517 18.80 -16.25 -4.94
CA PRO A 517 19.50 -17.49 -5.26
C PRO A 517 21.00 -17.31 -5.52
N GLN A 518 21.40 -16.17 -6.06
CA GLN A 518 22.79 -15.85 -6.39
C GLN A 518 23.57 -15.21 -5.24
N LYS A 519 22.88 -14.76 -4.17
CA LYS A 519 23.47 -14.01 -3.04
C LYS A 519 24.37 -12.85 -3.49
N ASP A 520 24.03 -12.25 -4.62
CA ASP A 520 24.81 -11.20 -5.30
C ASP A 520 24.50 -9.79 -4.79
N ILE A 521 23.52 -9.67 -3.90
CA ILE A 521 23.04 -8.41 -3.34
C ILE A 521 23.16 -8.43 -1.84
N CYS A 522 23.84 -7.43 -1.28
CA CYS A 522 23.94 -7.21 0.15
C CYS A 522 23.30 -5.86 0.51
N VAL A 523 22.38 -5.87 1.48
CA VAL A 523 21.88 -4.64 2.12
C VAL A 523 22.52 -4.51 3.50
N MET A 524 22.99 -3.31 3.82
CA MET A 524 23.47 -2.99 5.17
C MET A 524 22.32 -2.47 6.02
N VAL A 525 22.08 -3.11 7.17
CA VAL A 525 21.02 -2.77 8.10
C VAL A 525 21.63 -2.40 9.44
N ARG A 526 21.32 -1.19 9.94
CA ARG A 526 21.77 -0.74 11.27
C ARG A 526 20.82 -1.24 12.35
N PHE A 527 21.00 -2.49 12.75
CA PHE A 527 20.05 -3.25 13.56
C PHE A 527 20.40 -3.20 15.07
N PRO A 528 19.41 -3.14 15.98
CA PRO A 528 19.61 -3.33 17.42
C PRO A 528 20.17 -4.71 17.77
N GLU A 529 21.29 -4.78 18.48
CA GLU A 529 21.92 -6.04 18.91
C GLU A 529 20.97 -6.92 19.72
N ASP A 530 20.16 -6.32 20.58
CA ASP A 530 19.21 -6.97 21.48
C ASP A 530 17.96 -7.54 20.79
N ALA A 531 17.72 -7.16 19.53
CA ALA A 531 16.66 -7.75 18.70
C ALA A 531 17.21 -8.64 17.56
N MET A 532 18.53 -8.80 17.44
CA MET A 532 19.10 -9.72 16.47
C MET A 532 18.84 -11.16 16.92
N PRO A 533 18.29 -12.03 16.05
CA PRO A 533 18.35 -13.45 16.32
C PRO A 533 19.83 -13.90 16.35
N PRO A 534 20.19 -14.93 17.14
CA PRO A 534 21.51 -15.54 17.05
C PRO A 534 21.75 -15.95 15.59
N PRO A 535 22.86 -15.52 14.96
CA PRO A 535 23.03 -15.66 13.53
C PRO A 535 23.42 -17.12 13.22
N CYS A 536 22.46 -17.90 12.73
CA CYS A 536 22.63 -19.33 12.44
C CYS A 536 22.11 -19.72 11.04
N ILE A 537 22.69 -20.78 10.49
CA ILE A 537 22.32 -21.39 9.22
C ILE A 537 21.80 -22.80 9.49
N LEU A 538 20.72 -23.20 8.81
CA LEU A 538 20.24 -24.58 8.73
C LEU A 538 20.38 -25.06 7.29
N VAL A 539 21.14 -26.13 7.06
CA VAL A 539 21.33 -26.72 5.73
C VAL A 539 20.86 -28.17 5.75
N PRO A 540 19.93 -28.59 4.87
CA PRO A 540 19.58 -30.00 4.74
C PRO A 540 20.80 -30.85 4.42
N ILE A 541 20.97 -31.95 5.15
CA ILE A 541 22.06 -32.89 4.93
C ILE A 541 21.52 -34.00 4.02
N PRO A 542 22.08 -34.18 2.81
CA PRO A 542 21.73 -35.33 2.00
C PRO A 542 22.09 -36.60 2.77
N ASN A 543 21.19 -37.58 2.74
CA ASN A 543 21.33 -38.83 3.49
C ASN A 543 22.74 -39.40 3.25
N PRO A 544 23.61 -39.51 4.28
CA PRO A 544 25.00 -39.82 4.07
C PRO A 544 25.09 -41.23 3.49
N ALA A 545 25.47 -41.32 2.21
CA ALA A 545 25.95 -42.59 1.66
C ALA A 545 27.08 -43.09 2.58
N PRO A 546 27.19 -44.39 2.86
CA PRO A 546 28.23 -44.95 3.72
C PRO A 546 29.61 -44.69 3.10
N ARG A 547 30.15 -43.50 3.34
CA ARG A 547 31.51 -43.11 2.99
C ARG A 547 32.37 -43.36 4.22
N VAL A 548 33.50 -44.02 4.00
CA VAL A 548 34.52 -44.25 5.02
C VAL A 548 34.93 -42.89 5.59
N PRO A 549 34.97 -42.71 6.92
CA PRO A 549 35.43 -41.46 7.54
C PRO A 549 36.80 -41.08 6.95
N ALA A 550 36.97 -39.81 6.58
CA ALA A 550 38.27 -39.33 6.14
C ALA A 550 39.25 -39.54 7.32
N ARG A 551 40.26 -40.40 7.12
CA ARG A 551 41.20 -40.85 8.18
C ARG A 551 41.96 -39.71 8.87
N ASN A 552 41.89 -38.49 8.35
CA ASN A 552 42.60 -37.31 8.84
C ASN A 552 41.67 -36.10 9.05
N ALA A 553 40.37 -36.33 9.32
CA ALA A 553 39.46 -35.21 9.54
C ALA A 553 39.67 -34.57 10.91
N ILE A 554 39.94 -33.27 10.92
CA ILE A 554 40.24 -32.47 12.12
C ILE A 554 39.08 -31.51 12.37
N GLY A 555 38.74 -31.27 13.64
CA GLY A 555 37.71 -30.31 14.05
C GLY A 555 36.88 -30.75 15.25
N PRO A 556 35.98 -29.88 15.74
CA PRO A 556 35.22 -30.09 16.98
C PRO A 556 34.21 -31.24 16.90
N ASN A 557 33.95 -31.77 15.71
CA ASN A 557 33.04 -32.89 15.47
C ASN A 557 33.74 -34.26 15.43
N PHE A 558 35.07 -34.29 15.31
CA PHE A 558 35.86 -35.54 15.30
C PHE A 558 36.47 -35.86 16.66
N ASN A 559 36.71 -34.83 17.47
CA ASN A 559 37.25 -34.93 18.84
C ASN A 559 36.15 -34.91 19.91
N LEU A 560 34.97 -35.49 19.59
CA LEU A 560 33.88 -35.62 20.56
C LEU A 560 34.28 -36.66 21.62
N PRO A 561 34.17 -36.33 22.92
CA PRO A 561 34.58 -37.22 24.00
C PRO A 561 33.68 -38.46 24.00
N GLU A 562 34.23 -39.59 24.46
CA GLU A 562 33.39 -40.74 24.79
C GLU A 562 32.67 -40.45 26.13
N PRO A 563 31.40 -40.82 26.26
CA PRO A 563 30.65 -40.62 27.51
C PRO A 563 31.37 -41.30 28.67
N ARG A 564 31.50 -40.61 29.82
CA ARG A 564 32.01 -41.25 31.04
C ARG A 564 31.06 -42.34 31.49
N HIS A 565 31.57 -43.54 31.73
CA HIS A 565 30.79 -44.60 32.39
C HIS A 565 30.53 -44.21 33.83
N PHE A 566 29.26 -44.00 34.15
CA PHE A 566 28.79 -43.96 35.53
C PHE A 566 28.27 -45.36 35.85
N ASP A 567 28.89 -46.02 36.84
CA ASP A 567 28.72 -47.45 37.15
C ASP A 567 27.26 -47.86 37.49
N ASP A 568 26.34 -46.91 37.63
CA ASP A 568 24.95 -47.15 38.07
C ASP A 568 23.88 -47.00 36.96
N PHE A 569 24.22 -46.62 35.72
CA PHE A 569 23.24 -46.48 34.62
C PHE A 569 23.80 -46.90 33.27
N ASP A 570 23.06 -47.78 32.56
CA ASP A 570 23.35 -48.17 31.18
C ASP A 570 23.08 -47.00 30.22
N TYR A 571 24.07 -46.12 30.10
CA TYR A 571 24.09 -45.00 29.14
C TYR A 571 24.03 -45.48 27.67
N TYR A 572 24.23 -46.77 27.43
CA TYR A 572 24.33 -47.37 26.10
C TYR A 572 23.02 -47.50 25.32
N GLU A 573 21.86 -47.19 25.92
CA GLU A 573 20.55 -47.28 25.23
C GLU A 573 20.15 -46.02 24.43
N TYR A 574 20.93 -44.94 24.43
CA TYR A 574 20.57 -43.70 23.71
C TYR A 574 20.96 -43.75 22.22
N VAL A 575 20.11 -44.41 21.44
CA VAL A 575 20.28 -44.64 19.98
C VAL A 575 20.53 -43.34 19.19
N ASP A 576 19.90 -42.24 19.60
CA ASP A 576 19.92 -40.99 18.83
C ASP A 576 21.20 -40.16 19.01
N LEU A 577 21.90 -40.28 20.16
CA LEU A 577 23.16 -39.57 20.37
C LEU A 577 24.29 -40.14 19.48
N ALA A 578 24.29 -41.46 19.26
CA ALA A 578 25.19 -42.09 18.31
C ALA A 578 24.91 -41.60 16.87
N GLN A 579 23.63 -41.39 16.54
CA GLN A 579 23.23 -40.81 15.27
C GLN A 579 23.69 -39.35 15.14
N GLN A 580 23.54 -38.54 16.19
CA GLN A 580 24.02 -37.17 16.26
C GLN A 580 25.52 -37.09 15.96
N LYS A 581 26.33 -37.91 16.64
CA LYS A 581 27.80 -38.01 16.44
C LYS A 581 28.14 -38.38 15.00
N LYS A 582 27.45 -39.38 14.43
CA LYS A 582 27.64 -39.81 13.03
C LYS A 582 27.39 -38.68 12.03
N TYR A 583 26.30 -37.93 12.20
CA TYR A 583 25.97 -36.82 11.29
C TYR A 583 26.92 -35.63 11.44
N LEU A 584 27.35 -35.31 12.66
CA LEU A 584 28.36 -34.27 12.90
C LEU A 584 29.70 -34.60 12.23
N GLN A 585 30.11 -35.87 12.22
CA GLN A 585 31.35 -36.31 11.58
C GLN A 585 31.30 -36.21 10.04
N VAL A 586 30.13 -36.36 9.41
CA VAL A 586 29.98 -36.15 7.96
C VAL A 586 29.75 -34.68 7.59
N CYS A 587 29.45 -33.84 8.57
CA CYS A 587 29.24 -32.40 8.41
C CYS A 587 30.16 -31.61 9.35
N PRO A 588 31.45 -31.48 9.03
CA PRO A 588 32.48 -30.93 9.93
C PRO A 588 32.24 -29.47 10.36
N HIS A 589 31.45 -28.71 9.60
CA HIS A 589 31.09 -27.33 9.94
C HIS A 589 29.76 -27.21 10.72
N ALA A 590 29.05 -28.30 10.97
CA ALA A 590 27.83 -28.28 11.77
C ALA A 590 28.19 -28.16 13.26
N ASP A 591 27.56 -27.19 13.93
CA ASP A 591 27.58 -27.05 15.38
C ASP A 591 26.57 -28.02 16.04
N TYR A 592 25.50 -28.37 15.34
CA TYR A 592 24.53 -29.36 15.78
C TYR A 592 23.81 -29.97 14.58
N ILE A 593 23.18 -31.13 14.76
CA ILE A 593 22.25 -31.69 13.77
C ILE A 593 20.87 -31.62 14.36
N LEU A 594 19.91 -31.14 13.57
CA LEU A 594 18.53 -31.04 13.99
C LEU A 594 17.66 -31.81 13.02
N TRP A 595 16.61 -32.45 13.51
CA TRP A 595 15.66 -33.13 12.65
C TRP A 595 14.45 -32.22 12.40
N SER A 596 14.12 -32.05 11.13
CA SER A 596 12.85 -31.43 10.74
C SER A 596 11.65 -32.30 11.15
N SER A 597 10.44 -31.76 11.06
CA SER A 597 9.20 -32.52 11.30
C SER A 597 9.05 -33.75 10.39
N ASP A 598 9.68 -33.73 9.22
CA ASP A 598 9.66 -34.82 8.24
C ASP A 598 10.84 -35.80 8.42
N GLY A 599 11.62 -35.65 9.50
CA GLY A 599 12.79 -36.48 9.81
C GLY A 599 14.03 -36.18 8.96
N ILE A 600 14.01 -35.12 8.14
CA ILE A 600 15.19 -34.70 7.36
C ILE A 600 16.22 -34.07 8.31
N PRO A 601 17.48 -34.55 8.33
CA PRO A 601 18.54 -33.98 9.15
C PRO A 601 19.03 -32.65 8.57
N LEU A 602 19.21 -31.66 9.43
CA LEU A 602 19.63 -30.30 9.12
C LEU A 602 20.93 -30.00 9.86
N ALA A 603 21.98 -29.64 9.14
CA ALA A 603 23.22 -29.11 9.70
C ALA A 603 22.94 -27.70 10.23
N PHE A 604 23.05 -27.53 11.54
CA PHE A 604 22.94 -26.26 12.21
C PHE A 604 24.31 -25.67 12.46
N THR A 605 24.54 -24.43 12.05
CA THR A 605 25.84 -23.76 12.16
C THR A 605 25.63 -22.32 12.60
N TYR A 606 26.27 -21.90 13.69
CA TYR A 606 26.43 -20.50 14.05
C TYR A 606 27.45 -19.82 13.14
N THR A 607 27.10 -18.62 12.72
CA THR A 607 27.97 -17.74 11.91
C THR A 607 28.71 -16.71 12.76
N ASP A 608 28.31 -16.54 14.02
CA ASP A 608 29.09 -15.78 15.00
C ASP A 608 30.04 -16.72 15.75
N MET A 609 31.31 -16.33 15.81
CA MET A 609 32.38 -17.12 16.43
C MET A 609 32.16 -17.32 17.93
N ARG A 610 31.66 -16.30 18.65
CA ARG A 610 31.47 -16.38 20.10
C ARG A 610 30.34 -17.36 20.44
N PHE A 611 29.23 -17.28 19.72
CA PHE A 611 28.13 -18.24 19.85
C PHE A 611 28.56 -19.65 19.47
N ALA A 612 29.28 -19.82 18.35
CA ALA A 612 29.78 -21.12 17.92
C ALA A 612 30.69 -21.75 18.99
N MET A 613 31.69 -21.02 19.50
CA MET A 613 32.61 -21.52 20.52
C MET A 613 31.87 -21.92 21.80
N ALA A 614 31.05 -21.00 22.36
CA ALA A 614 30.31 -21.26 23.58
C ALA A 614 29.37 -22.47 23.42
N PHE A 615 28.65 -22.55 22.31
CA PHE A 615 27.77 -23.68 22.01
C PHE A 615 28.53 -25.01 21.90
N LEU A 616 29.61 -25.05 21.13
CA LEU A 616 30.43 -26.24 20.96
C LEU A 616 31.01 -26.74 22.28
N HIS A 617 31.33 -25.85 23.21
CA HIS A 617 31.80 -26.20 24.54
C HIS A 617 30.75 -26.88 25.39
N TYR A 618 29.54 -26.32 25.47
CA TYR A 618 28.47 -26.97 26.24
C TYR A 618 28.03 -28.28 25.59
N ARG A 619 28.02 -28.32 24.26
CA ARG A 619 27.81 -29.57 23.53
C ARG A 619 28.89 -30.61 23.88
N HIS A 620 30.17 -30.22 23.89
CA HIS A 620 31.28 -31.13 24.24
C HIS A 620 31.13 -31.66 25.68
N ARG A 621 30.78 -30.79 26.63
CA ARG A 621 30.45 -31.20 28.01
C ARG A 621 29.28 -32.18 28.08
N LEU A 622 28.24 -32.01 27.26
CA LEU A 622 27.12 -32.95 27.20
C LEU A 622 27.52 -34.31 26.62
N PHE A 623 28.39 -34.34 25.62
CA PHE A 623 28.94 -35.61 25.13
C PHE A 623 29.80 -36.31 26.18
N GLU A 624 30.54 -35.56 27.02
CA GLU A 624 31.41 -36.14 28.05
C GLU A 624 30.63 -36.61 29.28
N ASN A 625 29.74 -35.75 29.79
CA ASN A 625 29.08 -35.92 31.08
C ASN A 625 27.63 -36.39 30.95
N GLY A 626 27.08 -36.48 29.75
CA GLY A 626 25.69 -36.83 29.51
C GLY A 626 24.70 -35.78 30.07
N PRO A 627 23.43 -36.18 30.32
CA PRO A 627 22.37 -35.26 30.72
C PRO A 627 22.49 -34.76 32.17
N TYR A 628 23.43 -35.31 32.95
CA TYR A 628 23.72 -34.89 34.32
C TYR A 628 24.31 -33.47 34.37
N ASP A 629 24.91 -33.00 33.28
CA ASP A 629 25.37 -31.63 33.15
C ASP A 629 24.21 -30.69 32.81
N HIS A 630 23.37 -30.40 33.81
CA HIS A 630 22.21 -29.53 33.66
C HIS A 630 22.55 -28.13 33.15
N ASP A 631 23.73 -27.60 33.50
CA ASP A 631 24.16 -26.27 33.04
C ASP A 631 24.40 -26.30 31.52
N ALA A 632 25.04 -27.37 31.03
CA ALA A 632 25.27 -27.55 29.59
C ALA A 632 23.98 -27.86 28.82
N LEU A 633 23.07 -28.67 29.40
CA LEU A 633 21.76 -28.94 28.80
C LEU A 633 20.89 -27.68 28.75
N ALA A 634 20.92 -26.86 29.81
CA ALA A 634 20.22 -25.59 29.86
C ALA A 634 20.74 -24.64 28.77
N TYR A 635 22.07 -24.53 28.63
CA TYR A 635 22.68 -23.74 27.56
C TYR A 635 22.23 -24.23 26.19
N LEU A 636 22.26 -25.54 25.94
CA LEU A 636 21.88 -26.12 24.66
C LEU A 636 20.43 -25.79 24.30
N ILE A 637 19.49 -25.95 25.25
CA ILE A 637 18.07 -25.61 25.06
C ILE A 637 17.89 -24.10 24.80
N MET A 638 18.49 -23.25 25.64
CA MET A 638 18.37 -21.79 25.54
C MET A 638 19.05 -21.23 24.29
N ALA A 639 20.06 -21.90 23.74
CA ALA A 639 20.74 -21.50 22.51
C ALA A 639 19.97 -21.98 21.26
N LEU A 640 19.52 -23.24 21.23
CA LEU A 640 18.82 -23.82 20.07
C LEU A 640 17.42 -23.22 19.88
N ARG A 641 16.63 -23.07 20.95
CA ARG A 641 15.25 -22.54 20.89
C ARG A 641 15.12 -21.25 20.07
N PRO A 642 15.86 -20.17 20.35
CA PRO A 642 15.77 -18.95 19.57
C PRO A 642 16.34 -19.11 18.16
N ALA A 643 17.38 -19.93 17.98
CA ALA A 643 18.07 -20.10 16.70
C ALA A 643 17.25 -20.89 15.66
N VAL A 644 16.47 -21.88 16.10
CA VAL A 644 15.63 -22.72 15.21
C VAL A 644 14.19 -22.25 15.14
N ARG A 645 13.84 -21.16 15.84
CA ARG A 645 12.47 -20.66 15.96
C ARG A 645 11.86 -20.40 14.59
N GLY A 646 10.72 -21.03 14.33
CA GLY A 646 10.00 -20.93 13.05
C GLY A 646 10.53 -21.84 11.94
N LYS A 647 11.72 -22.44 12.12
CA LYS A 647 12.28 -23.44 11.20
C LYS A 647 11.99 -24.86 11.68
N ILE A 648 12.01 -25.08 13.00
CA ILE A 648 11.69 -26.35 13.64
C ILE A 648 10.68 -26.08 14.77
N PRO A 649 9.54 -26.82 14.84
CA PRO A 649 8.62 -26.70 15.95
C PRO A 649 9.32 -26.98 17.28
N GLU A 650 9.04 -26.20 18.32
CA GLU A 650 9.68 -26.39 19.63
C GLU A 650 9.47 -27.80 20.17
N SER A 651 8.30 -28.41 19.93
CA SER A 651 8.03 -29.80 20.32
C SER A 651 8.93 -30.81 19.62
N VAL A 652 9.33 -30.57 18.37
CA VAL A 652 10.24 -31.45 17.62
C VAL A 652 11.66 -31.30 18.16
N LEU A 653 12.11 -30.06 18.41
CA LEU A 653 13.40 -29.79 19.06
C LEU A 653 13.48 -30.47 20.44
N LEU A 654 12.45 -30.32 21.27
CA LEU A 654 12.44 -30.91 22.61
C LEU A 654 12.40 -32.44 22.53
N ALA A 655 11.56 -33.04 21.68
CA ALA A 655 11.51 -34.48 21.51
C ALA A 655 12.87 -35.06 21.06
N GLN A 656 13.58 -34.37 20.17
CA GLN A 656 14.95 -34.73 19.80
C GLN A 656 15.89 -34.67 21.01
N LEU A 657 15.85 -33.60 21.80
CA LEU A 657 16.71 -33.48 22.98
C LEU A 657 16.36 -34.56 24.03
N GLU A 658 15.09 -34.91 24.17
CA GLU A 658 14.61 -35.96 25.08
C GLU A 658 15.12 -37.35 24.64
N SER A 659 15.23 -37.61 23.34
CA SER A 659 15.78 -38.87 22.84
C SER A 659 17.31 -38.93 22.91
N GLU A 660 17.99 -37.79 22.78
CA GLU A 660 19.46 -37.69 22.94
C GLU A 660 19.92 -37.70 24.41
N TYR A 661 19.14 -37.08 25.32
CA TYR A 661 19.57 -36.76 26.70
C TYR A 661 18.57 -37.20 27.78
N HIS A 662 17.66 -38.13 27.47
CA HIS A 662 16.62 -38.67 28.35
C HIS A 662 15.50 -37.68 28.76
N PRO A 663 14.21 -38.05 28.63
CA PRO A 663 13.09 -37.12 28.81
C PRO A 663 13.03 -36.44 30.18
N GLY A 664 13.32 -37.19 31.25
CA GLY A 664 13.25 -36.69 32.61
C GLY A 664 14.24 -35.54 32.90
N TYR A 665 15.43 -35.55 32.28
CA TYR A 665 16.42 -34.50 32.47
C TYR A 665 16.07 -33.24 31.66
N VAL A 666 15.64 -33.41 30.42
CA VAL A 666 15.19 -32.30 29.55
C VAL A 666 14.02 -31.57 30.18
N GLU A 667 12.99 -32.29 30.66
CA GLU A 667 11.85 -31.66 31.35
C GLU A 667 12.26 -30.98 32.66
N THR A 668 13.17 -31.57 33.43
CA THR A 668 13.71 -30.95 34.65
C THR A 668 14.43 -29.64 34.35
N VAL A 669 15.30 -29.62 33.34
CA VAL A 669 16.06 -28.43 32.95
C VAL A 669 15.14 -27.37 32.33
N LYS A 670 14.20 -27.77 31.48
CA LYS A 670 13.17 -26.90 30.90
C LYS A 670 12.34 -26.21 31.97
N ALA A 671 11.93 -26.92 33.03
CA ALA A 671 11.22 -26.32 34.16
C ALA A 671 12.05 -25.30 34.94
N CYS A 672 13.38 -25.37 34.85
CA CYS A 672 14.30 -24.40 35.43
C CYS A 672 14.52 -23.17 34.54
N ILE A 673 14.17 -23.23 33.24
CA ILE A 673 14.26 -22.11 32.31
C ILE A 673 12.96 -21.29 32.40
N LYS A 674 13.05 -20.04 32.83
CA LYS A 674 11.89 -19.15 33.00
C LYS A 674 12.04 -17.90 32.14
N VAL A 675 10.91 -17.37 31.68
CA VAL A 675 10.87 -16.06 31.01
C VAL A 675 10.79 -14.98 32.09
N ARG A 676 11.79 -14.11 32.18
CA ARG A 676 11.85 -13.02 33.14
C ARG A 676 10.76 -11.99 32.80
N PRO A 677 9.86 -11.61 33.72
CA PRO A 677 8.74 -10.73 33.40
C PRO A 677 9.13 -9.31 32.97
N SER A 678 10.31 -8.83 33.41
CA SER A 678 10.75 -7.45 33.17
C SER A 678 11.14 -7.19 31.72
N ASP A 679 11.80 -8.17 31.09
CA ASP A 679 12.42 -8.02 29.78
C ASP A 679 12.10 -9.19 28.85
N GLY A 680 11.31 -10.18 29.25
CA GLY A 680 10.96 -11.32 28.41
C GLY A 680 12.13 -12.24 28.03
N LYS A 681 13.32 -12.10 28.64
CA LYS A 681 14.46 -12.99 28.38
C LYS A 681 14.28 -14.33 29.09
N GLU A 682 14.75 -15.41 28.46
CA GLU A 682 14.89 -16.70 29.13
C GLU A 682 16.07 -16.66 30.12
N VAL A 683 15.85 -17.13 31.34
CA VAL A 683 16.86 -17.27 32.39
C VAL A 683 16.83 -18.68 32.98
N TYR A 684 18.00 -19.24 33.27
CA TYR A 684 18.14 -20.54 33.89
C TYR A 684 18.27 -20.41 35.41
N HIS A 685 17.29 -20.93 36.15
CA HIS A 685 17.30 -21.02 37.61
C HIS A 685 17.97 -22.31 38.06
N ARG A 686 19.26 -22.23 38.40
CA ARG A 686 20.03 -23.37 38.89
C ARG A 686 19.54 -23.80 40.28
N ARG A 687 19.72 -25.09 40.60
CA ARG A 687 19.30 -25.68 41.89
C ARG A 687 19.92 -25.03 43.13
N ASP A 688 21.08 -24.38 42.99
CA ASP A 688 21.73 -23.62 44.07
C ASP A 688 21.16 -22.21 44.27
N GLY A 689 20.10 -21.85 43.54
CA GLY A 689 19.42 -20.55 43.62
C GLY A 689 20.02 -19.48 42.70
N LYS A 690 21.12 -19.77 41.99
CA LYS A 690 21.69 -18.82 41.01
C LYS A 690 20.82 -18.74 39.76
N VAL A 691 20.79 -17.57 39.16
CA VAL A 691 20.08 -17.28 37.92
C VAL A 691 21.09 -16.88 36.88
N PHE A 692 21.08 -17.55 35.73
CA PHE A 692 22.00 -17.29 34.62
C PHE A 692 21.23 -16.87 33.38
N GLU A 693 21.66 -15.79 32.73
CA GLU A 693 21.41 -15.57 31.29
C GLU A 693 22.30 -16.50 30.46
N LEU A 694 21.98 -16.69 29.17
CA LEU A 694 22.70 -17.62 28.29
C LEU A 694 24.23 -17.39 28.31
N GLY A 695 24.68 -16.12 28.27
CA GLY A 695 26.10 -15.77 28.29
C GLY A 695 26.77 -15.80 29.68
N GLU A 696 26.02 -16.04 30.76
CA GLU A 696 26.52 -16.04 32.14
C GLU A 696 26.76 -17.47 32.65
N ILE A 697 26.31 -18.48 31.92
CA ILE A 697 26.58 -19.88 32.26
C ILE A 697 28.12 -20.06 32.29
N PRO A 698 28.71 -20.65 33.35
CA PRO A 698 30.16 -20.77 33.45
C PRO A 698 30.74 -21.66 32.34
N ALA A 699 31.80 -21.19 31.67
CA ALA A 699 32.54 -21.93 30.66
C ALA A 699 33.96 -22.26 31.14
N ASP A 700 34.45 -23.45 30.81
CA ASP A 700 35.84 -23.87 31.03
C ASP A 700 36.74 -23.20 29.97
N LYS A 701 37.62 -22.32 30.44
CA LYS A 701 38.56 -21.58 29.59
C LYS A 701 39.56 -22.48 28.86
N SER A 702 39.92 -23.63 29.45
CA SER A 702 40.83 -24.60 28.84
C SER A 702 40.17 -25.28 27.65
N LEU A 703 38.93 -25.74 27.82
CA LEU A 703 38.15 -26.35 26.74
C LEU A 703 37.80 -25.34 25.63
N MET A 704 37.48 -24.09 26.00
CA MET A 704 37.35 -22.98 25.02
C MET A 704 38.57 -22.85 24.12
N GLY A 705 39.78 -22.87 24.70
CA GLY A 705 41.03 -22.77 23.95
C GLY A 705 41.18 -23.89 22.92
N LYS A 706 40.89 -25.13 23.31
CA LYS A 706 40.93 -26.29 22.40
C LYS A 706 39.90 -26.20 21.27
N ILE A 707 38.69 -25.72 21.56
CA ILE A 707 37.65 -25.56 20.54
C ILE A 707 38.03 -24.46 19.55
N MET A 708 38.66 -23.40 20.03
CA MET A 708 39.16 -22.31 19.19
C MET A 708 40.20 -22.83 18.18
N GLU A 709 41.19 -23.61 18.63
CA GLU A 709 42.17 -24.28 17.76
C GLU A 709 41.49 -25.20 16.73
N GLN A 710 40.52 -26.00 17.17
CA GLN A 710 39.78 -26.92 16.28
C GLN A 710 38.93 -26.18 15.24
N LEU A 711 38.36 -25.02 15.57
CA LEU A 711 37.62 -24.18 14.63
C LEU A 711 38.57 -23.61 13.57
N GLU A 712 39.73 -23.11 13.99
CA GLU A 712 40.78 -22.61 13.09
C GLU A 712 41.25 -23.71 12.12
N GLU A 713 41.58 -24.90 12.64
CA GLU A 713 42.01 -26.05 11.83
C GLU A 713 40.93 -26.52 10.85
N SER A 714 39.66 -26.40 11.23
CA SER A 714 38.53 -26.71 10.34
C SER A 714 38.28 -25.64 9.27
N GLY A 715 39.06 -24.55 9.25
CA GLY A 715 38.87 -23.41 8.34
C GLY A 715 37.67 -22.53 8.69
N ARG A 716 37.09 -22.67 9.89
CA ARG A 716 36.01 -21.80 10.36
C ARG A 716 36.60 -20.58 11.07
N PHE A 717 36.14 -19.40 10.67
CA PHE A 717 36.53 -18.12 11.26
C PHE A 717 38.03 -17.77 11.13
N GLY A 718 38.74 -18.31 10.13
CA GLY A 718 40.19 -18.12 9.96
C GLY A 718 40.66 -16.65 10.05
N ASP A 719 39.95 -15.73 9.39
CA ASP A 719 40.29 -14.29 9.42
C ASP A 719 40.16 -13.65 10.81
N LEU A 720 39.27 -14.18 11.66
CA LEU A 720 39.04 -13.68 13.02
C LEU A 720 40.01 -14.31 14.01
N LEU A 721 40.23 -15.62 13.91
CA LEU A 721 41.09 -16.38 14.81
C LEU A 721 42.57 -16.06 14.63
N GLY A 722 43.01 -15.84 13.38
CA GLY A 722 44.38 -15.41 13.09
C GLY A 722 44.76 -14.06 13.73
N ARG A 723 43.77 -13.21 14.06
CA ARG A 723 44.01 -11.94 14.78
C ARG A 723 44.10 -12.12 16.29
N VAL A 724 43.37 -13.08 16.86
CA VAL A 724 43.39 -13.38 18.30
C VAL A 724 44.68 -14.10 18.70
N SER A 725 45.27 -14.86 17.78
CA SER A 725 46.54 -15.58 17.98
C SER A 725 47.77 -14.65 18.08
N LEU A 726 47.71 -13.44 17.51
CA LEU A 726 48.84 -12.49 17.49
C LEU A 726 49.04 -11.70 18.79
N ASP A 727 48.08 -11.76 19.73
CA ASP A 727 48.15 -11.09 21.04
C ASP A 727 48.50 -12.06 22.20
N ARG A 728 48.89 -13.31 21.90
CA ARG A 728 49.50 -14.28 22.83
C ARG A 728 51.00 -14.35 22.62
#